data_AF-A0A3N0Y5W8-F1
#
_entry.id   AF-A0A3N0Y5W8-F1
#
_cell.length_a   1.000
_cell.length_b   1.000
_cell.length_c   1.000
_cell.angle_alpha   90.00
_cell.angle_beta   90.00
_cell.angle_gamma   90.00
#
_symmetry.space_group_name_H-M   'P 1'
#
loop_
_entity.id
_entity.type
_entity.pdbx_description
1 polymer ?
#
loop_
_entity_poly.entity_id
_entity_poly.type
_entity_poly.pdbx_seq_one_letter_code
_entity_poly.pdbx_strand_id
1 'polypeptide(L)'
;MTHLLGRQDCIDSLRRDLIDLQGAVLDVFSKTGPVRFQSWKFPDKLSCNLDLVSLLEEYDYVDGEAEFSQHSHIVLLELLIDRLMLLLQSFNVHAELLLEKQRVLSSGQNESSVSIGPVVKRFWNNLLQLRNQQAQEGTNGQQLRSQRSSSFITRTAANTPTVNTHSTQSTSTTSTHKTTSNTPDSSSHHRRVSTAGSCVSPSTHTVSCQTVESALGPCEACACVQAVMKESSDALVSLCQSLGLPCSMQGFLEAVEETQQLGRLSACDISQWASEQRKDMSRVGKHVLEVRETVEPLKKKLKETEMEREKLRKQLSATVKREKEERRKMEEECERRMQEVKVKGEEAVRRLKEEQEELKRGVTLLEEKNSEFTAELNLLTEAKQSLECERAALQEQVHHLHNSQETMLKEMEESRKNLEKELRSTQTLLDKESAKNHSVQRQHEALQVKQTALRKHLDVLVQQTEDLHGSLEECEDEKADLANKLTQIIQEKDTLQEQLTQQQSRCSSLCIEKQRQQTQITELEKSVSHLKEMLEEAAQRDRILVAFPELNPHAAPQTTGDVMCDMEQQLKANSVRIRVLQQENASLSNSLARLKDREEKQRSSDSGIVEMDREAVAMGPLDSSPTSSPTSPSSILHHQTLCLSLHQDVEERYMNIRQVARIRSAGTRRRRK
;
A
#
# COMPACT_ATOMS: atom_id res chain seq x y z
N MET A 1 -10.48 -15.94 -3.66
CA MET A 1 -9.52 -17.03 -3.95
C MET A 1 -8.98 -17.01 -5.38
N THR A 2 -9.67 -16.38 -6.35
CA THR A 2 -9.23 -16.29 -7.77
C THR A 2 -7.97 -15.44 -8.00
N HIS A 3 -7.58 -14.56 -7.08
CA HIS A 3 -6.38 -13.71 -7.22
C HIS A 3 -5.04 -14.42 -6.98
N LEU A 4 -5.05 -15.69 -6.52
CA LEU A 4 -3.84 -16.48 -6.27
C LEU A 4 -3.51 -17.47 -7.40
N LEU A 5 -4.44 -17.69 -8.31
CA LEU A 5 -4.29 -18.66 -9.39
C LEU A 5 -3.31 -18.12 -10.44
N GLY A 6 -2.29 -18.91 -10.77
CA GLY A 6 -1.26 -18.55 -11.76
C GLY A 6 -0.19 -17.55 -11.29
N ARG A 7 -0.13 -17.19 -10.00
CA ARG A 7 0.98 -16.35 -9.49
C ARG A 7 2.30 -17.14 -9.44
N GLN A 8 3.39 -16.43 -9.74
CA GLN A 8 4.75 -16.99 -9.74
C GLN A 8 5.14 -17.61 -8.38
N ASP A 9 4.89 -16.90 -7.27
CA ASP A 9 5.21 -17.37 -5.92
C ASP A 9 4.55 -18.72 -5.58
N CYS A 10 3.29 -18.90 -6.00
CA CYS A 10 2.58 -20.17 -5.82
C CYS A 10 3.10 -21.29 -6.73
N ILE A 11 3.37 -20.98 -8.01
CA ILE A 11 3.92 -21.96 -8.96
C ILE A 11 5.29 -22.44 -8.49
N ASP A 12 6.19 -21.52 -8.13
CA ASP A 12 7.51 -21.83 -7.59
C ASP A 12 7.44 -22.69 -6.33
N SER A 13 6.44 -22.45 -5.47
CA SER A 13 6.21 -23.28 -4.28
C SER A 13 5.77 -24.70 -4.65
N LEU A 14 4.80 -24.84 -5.56
CA LEU A 14 4.32 -26.15 -5.99
C LEU A 14 5.43 -26.99 -6.64
N ARG A 15 6.32 -26.35 -7.41
CA ARG A 15 7.49 -27.01 -8.02
C ARG A 15 8.43 -27.56 -6.96
N ARG A 16 8.74 -26.78 -5.92
CA ARG A 16 9.55 -27.25 -4.79
C ARG A 16 8.88 -28.40 -4.05
N ASP A 17 7.60 -28.26 -3.74
CA ASP A 17 6.83 -29.31 -3.04
C ASP A 17 6.80 -30.63 -3.83
N LEU A 18 6.70 -30.56 -5.16
CA LEU A 18 6.78 -31.72 -6.05
C LEU A 18 8.15 -32.40 -6.04
N ILE A 19 9.23 -31.61 -6.03
CA ILE A 19 10.60 -32.13 -5.95
C ILE A 19 10.80 -32.84 -4.61
N ASP A 20 10.38 -32.22 -3.51
CA ASP A 20 10.48 -32.78 -2.16
C ASP A 20 9.68 -34.08 -2.02
N LEU A 21 8.45 -34.09 -2.53
CA LEU A 21 7.61 -35.28 -2.55
C LEU A 21 8.22 -36.41 -3.38
N GLN A 22 8.81 -36.09 -4.52
CA GLN A 22 9.51 -37.08 -5.34
C GLN A 22 10.72 -37.66 -4.60
N GLY A 23 11.46 -36.84 -3.85
CA GLY A 23 12.51 -37.30 -2.93
C GLY A 23 11.97 -38.30 -1.91
N ALA A 24 10.87 -37.96 -1.22
CA ALA A 24 10.23 -38.85 -0.27
C ALA A 24 9.74 -40.18 -0.89
N VAL A 25 9.21 -40.14 -2.12
CA VAL A 25 8.81 -41.35 -2.86
C VAL A 25 10.02 -42.23 -3.14
N LEU A 26 11.14 -41.65 -3.60
CA LEU A 26 12.38 -42.38 -3.88
C LEU A 26 12.96 -43.03 -2.61
N ASP A 27 12.90 -42.35 -1.47
CA ASP A 27 13.31 -42.91 -0.19
C ASP A 27 12.49 -44.16 0.19
N VAL A 28 11.18 -44.16 -0.05
CA VAL A 28 10.33 -45.33 0.17
C VAL A 28 10.61 -46.42 -0.86
N PHE A 29 10.85 -46.07 -2.12
CA PHE A 29 11.23 -47.00 -3.18
C PHE A 29 12.57 -47.68 -2.92
N SER A 30 13.51 -47.03 -2.22
CA SER A 30 14.77 -47.69 -1.82
C SER A 30 14.54 -48.95 -0.95
N LYS A 31 13.40 -49.01 -0.24
CA LYS A 31 13.02 -50.13 0.65
C LYS A 31 12.01 -51.09 0.02
N THR A 32 11.15 -50.59 -0.86
CA THR A 32 10.03 -51.35 -1.44
C THR A 32 10.23 -51.76 -2.90
N GLY A 33 11.22 -51.16 -3.58
CA GLY A 33 11.29 -51.14 -5.04
C GLY A 33 10.24 -50.21 -5.66
N PRO A 34 10.30 -49.96 -6.99
CA PRO A 34 9.34 -49.10 -7.67
C PRO A 34 7.93 -49.69 -7.62
N VAL A 35 6.99 -48.94 -7.05
CA VAL A 35 5.60 -49.38 -6.89
C VAL A 35 4.76 -48.96 -8.08
N ARG A 36 4.14 -49.95 -8.75
CA ARG A 36 3.48 -49.78 -10.05
C ARG A 36 1.98 -49.52 -9.94
N PHE A 37 1.61 -48.30 -9.59
CA PHE A 37 0.23 -47.82 -9.68
C PHE A 37 0.03 -46.89 -10.87
N GLN A 38 -1.19 -46.84 -11.41
CA GLN A 38 -1.56 -45.84 -12.43
C GLN A 38 -1.47 -44.43 -11.83
N SER A 39 -1.02 -43.46 -12.64
CA SER A 39 -1.03 -42.07 -12.23
C SER A 39 -2.48 -41.58 -12.12
N TRP A 40 -2.75 -40.87 -11.03
CA TRP A 40 -3.99 -40.15 -10.80
C TRP A 40 -4.17 -39.01 -11.82
N LYS A 41 -3.09 -38.30 -12.17
CA LYS A 41 -3.12 -37.22 -13.17
C LYS A 41 -3.10 -37.73 -14.61
N PHE A 42 -2.31 -38.75 -14.90
CA PHE A 42 -2.17 -39.36 -16.23
C PHE A 42 -2.55 -40.85 -16.18
N PRO A 43 -3.85 -41.20 -16.19
CA PRO A 43 -4.31 -42.58 -15.98
C PRO A 43 -3.75 -43.61 -16.98
N ASP A 44 -3.30 -43.14 -18.14
CA ASP A 44 -2.64 -43.91 -19.19
C ASP A 44 -1.18 -44.27 -18.87
N LYS A 45 -0.58 -43.64 -17.84
CA LYS A 45 0.81 -43.83 -17.43
C LYS A 45 0.90 -44.43 -16.03
N LEU A 46 2.01 -45.11 -15.76
CA LEU A 46 2.36 -45.51 -14.39
C LEU A 46 2.93 -44.32 -13.64
N SER A 47 2.45 -44.08 -12.42
CA SER A 47 2.88 -42.96 -11.58
C SER A 47 4.39 -43.01 -11.28
N CYS A 48 4.95 -44.22 -11.07
CA CYS A 48 6.38 -44.39 -10.86
C CYS A 48 7.26 -44.10 -12.09
N ASN A 49 6.67 -44.03 -13.28
CA ASN A 49 7.38 -43.79 -14.54
C ASN A 49 7.18 -42.37 -15.09
N LEU A 50 6.51 -41.48 -14.35
CA LEU A 50 6.42 -40.09 -14.77
C LEU A 50 7.80 -39.44 -14.70
N ASP A 51 8.21 -38.83 -15.80
CA ASP A 51 9.40 -37.99 -15.84
C ASP A 51 9.06 -36.62 -15.26
N LEU A 52 9.32 -36.47 -13.96
CA LEU A 52 9.02 -35.24 -13.24
C LEU A 52 9.90 -34.08 -13.71
N VAL A 53 11.11 -34.33 -14.21
CA VAL A 53 12.00 -33.28 -14.70
C VAL A 53 11.38 -32.65 -15.95
N SER A 54 11.01 -33.47 -16.93
CA SER A 54 10.34 -32.99 -18.15
C SER A 54 9.01 -32.28 -17.85
N LEU A 55 8.21 -32.79 -16.91
CA LEU A 55 6.94 -32.16 -16.53
C LEU A 55 7.14 -30.81 -15.83
N LEU A 56 8.16 -30.68 -14.98
CA LEU A 56 8.50 -29.39 -14.37
C LEU A 56 9.13 -28.43 -15.39
N GLU A 57 9.79 -28.89 -16.44
CA GLU A 57 10.21 -28.00 -17.52
C GLU A 57 9.03 -27.52 -18.38
N GLU A 58 8.05 -28.39 -18.60
CA GLU A 58 6.86 -28.10 -19.41
C GLU A 58 5.87 -27.13 -18.72
N TYR A 59 5.70 -27.24 -17.39
CA TYR A 59 4.74 -26.43 -16.63
C TYR A 59 5.46 -25.46 -15.69
N ASP A 60 5.67 -24.22 -16.13
CA ASP A 60 6.34 -23.16 -15.37
C ASP A 60 5.56 -21.82 -15.41
N TYR A 61 6.01 -20.83 -14.64
CA TYR A 61 5.53 -19.45 -14.72
C TYR A 61 6.10 -18.76 -15.96
N VAL A 62 5.23 -18.13 -16.75
CA VAL A 62 5.63 -17.34 -17.92
C VAL A 62 5.06 -15.93 -17.78
N ASP A 63 5.96 -14.96 -17.72
CA ASP A 63 5.57 -13.55 -17.55
C ASP A 63 4.82 -13.04 -18.79
N GLY A 64 3.67 -12.40 -18.59
CA GLY A 64 2.79 -11.95 -19.66
C GLY A 64 1.78 -12.98 -20.19
N GLU A 65 1.87 -14.26 -19.79
CA GLU A 65 0.94 -15.33 -20.19
C GLU A 65 0.12 -15.86 -19.01
N ALA A 66 -0.90 -15.09 -18.61
CA ALA A 66 -1.72 -15.40 -17.44
C ALA A 66 -2.51 -16.72 -17.58
N GLU A 67 -3.02 -17.04 -18.77
CA GLU A 67 -3.79 -18.28 -19.01
C GLU A 67 -2.90 -19.52 -18.92
N PHE A 68 -1.69 -19.46 -19.51
CA PHE A 68 -0.71 -20.54 -19.41
C PHE A 68 -0.26 -20.72 -17.96
N SER A 69 0.09 -19.64 -17.26
CA SER A 69 0.50 -19.71 -15.85
C SER A 69 -0.60 -20.26 -14.94
N GLN A 70 -1.88 -19.92 -15.19
CA GLN A 70 -3.01 -20.52 -14.48
C GLN A 70 -3.14 -22.02 -14.79
N HIS A 71 -2.95 -22.43 -16.05
CA HIS A 71 -2.95 -23.83 -16.45
C HIS A 71 -1.83 -24.62 -15.77
N SER A 72 -0.59 -24.11 -15.82
CA SER A 72 0.58 -24.68 -15.13
C SER A 72 0.32 -24.84 -13.64
N HIS A 73 -0.24 -23.82 -12.98
CA HIS A 73 -0.61 -23.91 -11.57
C HIS A 73 -1.56 -25.08 -11.28
N ILE A 74 -2.63 -25.23 -12.08
CA ILE A 74 -3.61 -26.32 -11.90
C ILE A 74 -2.94 -27.68 -12.13
N VAL A 75 -2.16 -27.82 -13.20
CA VAL A 75 -1.48 -29.09 -13.54
C VAL A 75 -0.48 -29.49 -12.46
N LEU A 76 0.31 -28.54 -11.93
CA LEU A 76 1.25 -28.79 -10.84
C LEU A 76 0.53 -29.21 -9.54
N LEU A 77 -0.62 -28.59 -9.24
CA LEU A 77 -1.42 -28.96 -8.07
C LEU A 77 -2.02 -30.37 -8.23
N GLU A 78 -2.47 -30.73 -9.43
CA GLU A 78 -2.94 -32.08 -9.73
C GLU A 78 -1.80 -33.12 -9.69
N LEU A 79 -0.60 -32.76 -10.15
CA LEU A 79 0.60 -33.57 -10.01
C LEU A 79 0.98 -33.77 -8.54
N LEU A 80 0.78 -32.77 -7.69
CA LEU A 80 1.06 -32.88 -6.26
C LEU A 80 0.15 -33.91 -5.60
N ILE A 81 -1.14 -33.92 -5.96
CA ILE A 81 -2.08 -34.96 -5.53
C ILE A 81 -1.63 -36.33 -6.02
N ASP A 82 -1.19 -36.44 -7.27
CA ASP A 82 -0.67 -37.69 -7.84
C ASP A 82 0.55 -38.22 -7.08
N ARG A 83 1.53 -37.36 -6.76
CA ARG A 83 2.73 -37.74 -5.99
C ARG A 83 2.38 -38.14 -4.56
N LEU A 84 1.48 -37.43 -3.88
CA LEU A 84 0.99 -37.80 -2.54
C LEU A 84 0.29 -39.16 -2.55
N MET A 85 -0.51 -39.42 -3.58
CA MET A 85 -1.17 -40.72 -3.76
C MET A 85 -0.15 -41.84 -3.96
N LEU A 86 0.86 -41.63 -4.80
CA LEU A 86 1.94 -42.59 -4.99
C LEU A 86 2.70 -42.83 -3.69
N LEU A 87 3.03 -41.78 -2.94
CA LEU A 87 3.71 -41.88 -1.64
C LEU A 87 2.90 -42.73 -0.66
N LEU A 88 1.61 -42.44 -0.52
CA LEU A 88 0.70 -43.17 0.36
C LEU A 88 0.57 -44.65 -0.03
N GLN A 89 0.43 -44.93 -1.33
CA GLN A 89 0.39 -46.27 -1.88
C GLN A 89 1.71 -47.02 -1.66
N SER A 90 2.85 -46.33 -1.79
CA SER A 90 4.17 -46.89 -1.56
C SER A 90 4.42 -47.23 -0.10
N PHE A 91 3.98 -46.35 0.82
CA PHE A 91 3.96 -46.64 2.25
C PHE A 91 3.03 -47.79 2.61
N ASN A 92 1.89 -47.92 1.93
CA ASN A 92 1.02 -49.08 2.12
C ASN A 92 1.73 -50.39 1.75
N VAL A 93 2.41 -50.43 0.60
CA VAL A 93 3.22 -51.58 0.20
C VAL A 93 4.36 -51.83 1.18
N HIS A 94 5.00 -50.78 1.71
CA HIS A 94 6.01 -50.91 2.75
C HIS A 94 5.44 -51.55 4.03
N ALA A 95 4.27 -51.10 4.47
CA ALA A 95 3.57 -51.66 5.63
C ALA A 95 3.18 -53.12 5.40
N GLU A 96 2.69 -53.46 4.20
CA GLU A 96 2.39 -54.85 3.80
C GLU A 96 3.64 -55.72 3.83
N LEU A 97 4.79 -55.25 3.31
CA LEU A 97 6.07 -55.97 3.39
C LEU A 97 6.56 -56.20 4.83
N LEU A 98 6.30 -55.25 5.74
CA LEU A 98 6.61 -55.43 7.15
C LEU A 98 5.68 -56.46 7.82
N LEU A 99 4.40 -56.48 7.45
CA LEU A 99 3.43 -57.48 7.92
C LEU A 99 3.70 -58.89 7.34
N GLU A 100 4.10 -58.99 6.07
CA GLU A 100 4.40 -60.26 5.37
C GLU A 100 5.76 -60.85 5.74
N LYS A 101 6.76 -60.04 6.11
CA LYS A 101 8.01 -60.55 6.72
C LYS A 101 7.75 -61.37 8.00
N GLN A 102 6.56 -61.25 8.58
CA GLN A 102 6.14 -61.95 9.79
C GLN A 102 5.01 -62.98 9.58
N ARG A 103 4.39 -63.02 8.39
CA ARG A 103 3.39 -64.03 8.00
C ARG A 103 3.76 -64.67 6.68
N VAL A 104 3.99 -65.98 6.70
CA VAL A 104 4.18 -66.81 5.50
C VAL A 104 2.99 -66.65 4.56
N LEU A 105 3.30 -66.13 3.35
CA LEU A 105 2.57 -66.18 2.08
C LEU A 105 1.06 -65.91 2.12
N SER A 106 0.65 -64.77 1.56
CA SER A 106 -0.64 -64.63 0.87
C SER A 106 -0.55 -63.56 -0.22
N SER A 107 -0.14 -64.01 -1.41
CA SER A 107 -0.27 -63.26 -2.65
C SER A 107 -1.76 -63.02 -2.95
N GLY A 108 -2.15 -61.76 -3.04
CA GLY A 108 -3.45 -61.34 -3.54
C GLY A 108 -3.26 -60.05 -4.32
N GLN A 109 -3.14 -60.17 -5.65
CA GLN A 109 -3.21 -59.03 -6.56
C GLN A 109 -4.47 -58.24 -6.24
N ASN A 110 -4.30 -57.00 -5.80
CA ASN A 110 -5.40 -56.16 -5.36
C ASN A 110 -5.57 -54.99 -6.32
N GLU A 111 -6.79 -54.90 -6.80
CA GLU A 111 -7.34 -53.98 -7.80
C GLU A 111 -6.85 -52.54 -7.64
N SER A 112 -6.46 -51.95 -8.77
CA SER A 112 -6.06 -50.56 -8.93
C SER A 112 -7.25 -49.63 -8.67
N SER A 113 -7.52 -49.34 -7.40
CA SER A 113 -8.47 -48.30 -7.03
C SER A 113 -7.85 -46.92 -7.31
N VAL A 114 -8.33 -46.26 -8.37
CA VAL A 114 -7.90 -44.90 -8.77
C VAL A 114 -8.44 -43.82 -7.81
N SER A 115 -9.42 -44.16 -6.97
CA SER A 115 -10.02 -43.24 -6.01
C SER A 115 -9.22 -43.15 -4.69
N ILE A 116 -9.08 -41.93 -4.17
CA ILE A 116 -8.33 -41.60 -2.94
C ILE A 116 -8.85 -42.36 -1.69
N GLY A 117 -10.18 -42.47 -1.53
CA GLY A 117 -10.81 -43.02 -0.32
C GLY A 117 -10.39 -44.47 0.03
N PRO A 118 -10.54 -45.44 -0.89
CA PRO A 118 -10.09 -46.81 -0.69
C PRO A 118 -8.59 -46.95 -0.41
N VAL A 119 -7.74 -46.15 -1.07
CA VAL A 119 -6.28 -46.16 -0.85
C VAL A 119 -5.94 -45.73 0.58
N VAL A 120 -6.51 -44.62 1.03
CA VAL A 120 -6.34 -44.13 2.42
C VAL A 120 -6.86 -45.15 3.43
N LYS A 121 -8.04 -45.74 3.18
CA LYS A 121 -8.63 -46.75 4.06
C LYS A 121 -7.76 -48.00 4.17
N ARG A 122 -7.20 -48.50 3.05
CA ARG A 122 -6.29 -49.66 3.04
C ARG A 122 -5.01 -49.36 3.81
N PHE A 123 -4.38 -48.20 3.55
CA PHE A 123 -3.20 -47.75 4.28
C PHE A 123 -3.45 -47.67 5.79
N TRP A 124 -4.53 -47.01 6.20
CA TRP A 124 -4.85 -46.84 7.62
C TRP A 124 -5.11 -48.17 8.33
N ASN A 125 -5.81 -49.10 7.66
CA ASN A 125 -6.06 -50.45 8.17
C ASN A 125 -4.74 -51.22 8.37
N ASN A 126 -3.83 -51.19 7.40
CA ASN A 126 -2.54 -51.86 7.49
C ASN A 126 -1.65 -51.23 8.58
N LEU A 127 -1.67 -49.90 8.73
CA LEU A 127 -0.96 -49.20 9.80
C LEU A 127 -1.49 -49.57 11.19
N LEU A 128 -2.82 -49.68 11.36
CA LEU A 128 -3.42 -50.16 12.62
C LEU A 128 -3.01 -51.61 12.92
N GLN A 129 -2.99 -52.48 11.90
CA GLN A 129 -2.54 -53.86 12.07
C GLN A 129 -1.08 -53.94 12.49
N LEU A 130 -0.20 -53.13 11.89
CA LEU A 130 1.22 -53.07 12.25
C LEU A 130 1.42 -52.60 13.70
N ARG A 131 0.68 -51.56 14.11
CA ARG A 131 0.68 -51.08 15.50
C ARG A 131 0.22 -52.14 16.50
N ASN A 132 -0.85 -52.87 16.17
CA ASN A 132 -1.39 -53.92 17.03
C ASN A 132 -0.42 -55.12 17.16
N GLN A 133 0.35 -55.44 16.10
CA GLN A 133 1.37 -56.50 16.14
C GLN A 133 2.58 -56.10 16.99
N GLN A 134 3.06 -54.85 16.88
CA GLN A 134 4.14 -54.34 17.74
C GLN A 134 3.73 -54.31 19.22
N ALA A 135 2.47 -54.04 19.53
CA ALA A 135 1.94 -54.11 20.89
C ALA A 135 1.89 -55.55 21.46
N GLN A 136 1.64 -56.56 20.61
CA GLN A 136 1.67 -57.97 21.03
C GLN A 136 3.10 -58.49 21.26
N GLU A 137 4.08 -58.07 20.47
CA GLU A 137 5.50 -58.42 20.70
C GLU A 137 6.07 -57.80 22.00
N GLY A 138 5.62 -56.60 22.35
CA GLY A 138 5.99 -55.93 23.61
C GLY A 138 5.51 -56.65 24.88
N THR A 139 4.50 -57.53 24.78
CA THR A 139 3.94 -58.25 25.94
C THR A 139 4.61 -59.62 26.15
N ASN A 140 5.21 -60.22 25.12
CA ASN A 140 5.97 -61.48 25.20
C ASN A 140 7.50 -61.30 25.19
N GLY A 141 8.01 -60.06 25.16
CA GLY A 141 9.41 -59.72 24.94
C GLY A 141 10.34 -59.66 26.17
N GLN A 142 9.95 -60.17 27.34
CA GLN A 142 10.87 -60.23 28.51
C GLN A 142 11.75 -61.48 28.57
N GLN A 143 11.71 -62.37 27.59
CA GLN A 143 12.47 -63.63 27.64
C GLN A 143 13.19 -64.00 26.34
N LEU A 144 13.79 -63.05 25.62
CA LEU A 144 14.85 -63.38 24.65
C LEU A 144 15.71 -62.15 24.27
N ARG A 145 16.32 -61.49 25.27
CA ARG A 145 17.31 -60.42 25.05
C ARG A 145 18.73 -60.86 25.42
N SER A 146 19.11 -62.05 24.97
CA SER A 146 20.50 -62.48 24.87
C SER A 146 20.63 -63.35 23.63
N GLN A 147 21.67 -63.10 22.81
CA GLN A 147 21.88 -63.62 21.46
C GLN A 147 21.04 -62.99 20.33
N ARG A 148 21.41 -61.79 19.88
CA ARG A 148 21.58 -61.52 18.43
C ARG A 148 22.28 -60.18 18.22
N SER A 149 23.59 -60.20 18.45
CA SER A 149 24.51 -59.14 18.00
C SER A 149 25.69 -59.78 17.29
N SER A 150 25.41 -60.49 16.20
CA SER A 150 26.36 -60.76 15.11
C SER A 150 25.66 -61.59 14.04
N SER A 151 25.28 -60.99 12.91
CA SER A 151 25.35 -61.59 11.57
C SER A 151 24.56 -60.79 10.53
N PHE A 152 25.14 -60.77 9.32
CA PHE A 152 24.66 -60.24 8.03
C PHE A 152 24.96 -58.75 7.82
N ILE A 153 25.93 -58.35 6.99
CA ILE A 153 26.03 -58.54 5.52
C ILE A 153 27.47 -58.95 5.15
N THR A 154 27.76 -60.01 4.40
CA THR A 154 27.81 -59.99 2.92
C THR A 154 27.83 -61.42 2.38
N ARG A 155 26.96 -61.74 1.41
CA ARG A 155 27.00 -62.98 0.63
C ARG A 155 26.78 -62.65 -0.85
N THR A 156 27.86 -62.73 -1.61
CA THR A 156 27.98 -62.89 -3.07
C THR A 156 29.37 -63.51 -3.23
N ALA A 157 29.63 -64.62 -3.93
CA ALA A 157 28.99 -65.18 -5.11
C ALA A 157 29.37 -66.66 -5.29
N ALA A 158 28.78 -67.24 -6.34
CA ALA A 158 29.32 -68.27 -7.23
C ALA A 158 29.25 -69.75 -6.80
N ASN A 159 28.25 -70.39 -7.39
CA ASN A 159 28.08 -71.82 -7.64
C ASN A 159 29.33 -72.46 -8.28
N THR A 160 29.69 -73.67 -7.82
CA THR A 160 30.23 -74.77 -8.64
C THR A 160 30.11 -76.08 -7.86
N PRO A 161 30.03 -77.24 -8.54
CA PRO A 161 29.23 -78.37 -8.09
C PRO A 161 29.96 -79.31 -7.13
N THR A 162 29.18 -79.82 -6.18
CA THR A 162 29.46 -80.97 -5.33
C THR A 162 29.68 -82.24 -6.15
N VAL A 163 30.88 -82.82 -6.05
CA VAL A 163 31.12 -84.23 -6.39
C VAL A 163 31.10 -85.02 -5.08
N ASN A 164 30.11 -85.91 -5.01
CA ASN A 164 29.88 -86.87 -3.94
C ASN A 164 31.03 -87.86 -3.81
N THR A 165 31.59 -88.03 -2.61
CA THR A 165 32.41 -89.19 -2.28
C THR A 165 31.57 -90.13 -1.42
N HIS A 166 30.85 -91.04 -2.08
CA HIS A 166 30.22 -92.16 -1.40
C HIS A 166 31.26 -93.24 -1.10
N SER A 167 31.43 -93.51 0.19
CA SER A 167 31.93 -94.78 0.71
C SER A 167 30.96 -95.90 0.31
N THR A 168 31.45 -96.98 -0.30
CA THR A 168 30.75 -98.27 -0.32
C THR A 168 31.74 -99.44 -0.31
N GLN A 169 31.34 -100.42 0.49
CA GLN A 169 31.94 -101.72 0.71
C GLN A 169 31.64 -102.69 -0.45
N SER A 170 32.59 -103.61 -0.64
CA SER A 170 32.42 -105.07 -0.79
C SER A 170 31.76 -105.72 -2.03
N THR A 171 32.37 -106.87 -2.37
CA THR A 171 31.83 -108.10 -3.00
C THR A 171 31.44 -108.01 -4.49
N SER A 172 31.69 -108.97 -5.38
CA SER A 172 32.30 -110.31 -5.35
C SER A 172 32.29 -110.91 -6.77
N THR A 173 33.14 -111.93 -7.00
CA THR A 173 32.99 -113.06 -7.96
C THR A 173 33.00 -112.75 -9.47
N THR A 174 33.67 -113.51 -10.34
CA THR A 174 33.46 -114.96 -10.55
C THR A 174 34.60 -115.64 -11.32
N SER A 175 34.86 -116.89 -10.93
CA SER A 175 35.44 -118.07 -11.60
C SER A 175 36.15 -117.98 -12.96
N THR A 176 37.20 -118.81 -13.10
CA THR A 176 37.04 -120.08 -13.86
C THR A 176 38.01 -121.15 -13.38
N HIS A 177 37.49 -122.39 -13.31
CA HIS A 177 38.15 -123.61 -12.87
C HIS A 177 38.91 -124.32 -14.00
N LYS A 178 39.88 -125.12 -13.57
CA LYS A 178 40.39 -126.41 -14.08
C LYS A 178 39.73 -126.99 -15.35
N THR A 179 40.56 -127.60 -16.20
CA THR A 179 40.19 -128.87 -16.83
C THR A 179 41.40 -129.78 -17.04
N THR A 180 41.26 -130.99 -16.53
CA THR A 180 42.02 -132.22 -16.80
C THR A 180 41.41 -132.97 -17.98
N SER A 181 42.23 -133.66 -18.77
CA SER A 181 41.94 -134.95 -19.44
C SER A 181 43.26 -135.41 -20.11
N ASN A 182 43.82 -136.58 -19.78
CA ASN A 182 43.43 -137.95 -20.19
C ASN A 182 43.38 -138.06 -21.72
N THR A 183 44.01 -138.98 -22.44
CA THR A 183 44.68 -140.29 -22.21
C THR A 183 45.30 -140.67 -23.59
N PRO A 184 45.43 -141.95 -24.02
CA PRO A 184 46.61 -142.81 -23.91
C PRO A 184 47.07 -143.29 -25.33
N ASP A 185 47.61 -144.51 -25.40
CA ASP A 185 47.98 -145.29 -26.61
C ASP A 185 49.36 -144.98 -27.23
N SER A 186 50.18 -145.96 -27.63
CA SER A 186 49.96 -147.39 -27.76
C SER A 186 51.29 -148.16 -27.83
N SER A 187 51.22 -149.43 -27.44
CA SER A 187 51.89 -150.64 -27.96
C SER A 187 52.96 -150.46 -29.08
N SER A 188 54.08 -151.19 -29.11
CA SER A 188 54.16 -152.61 -29.50
C SER A 188 55.65 -152.90 -29.84
N HIS A 189 56.27 -153.90 -29.22
CA HIS A 189 56.58 -155.23 -29.79
C HIS A 189 57.82 -155.37 -30.70
N HIS A 190 58.62 -156.40 -30.35
CA HIS A 190 59.36 -157.32 -31.25
C HIS A 190 60.61 -156.74 -31.96
N ARG A 191 61.68 -157.49 -32.23
CA ARG A 191 62.07 -158.90 -32.06
C ARG A 191 63.56 -158.97 -32.50
N ARG A 192 64.26 -159.97 -31.95
CA ARG A 192 65.55 -160.56 -32.38
C ARG A 192 65.82 -160.51 -33.88
N VAL A 193 67.10 -160.52 -34.27
CA VAL A 193 67.88 -161.64 -34.91
C VAL A 193 69.36 -161.15 -34.94
N SER A 194 70.29 -161.78 -34.22
CA SER A 194 71.34 -162.71 -34.72
C SER A 194 71.98 -162.29 -36.06
N THR A 195 73.28 -162.32 -36.28
CA THR A 195 74.07 -163.46 -36.81
C THR A 195 75.47 -162.85 -37.07
N ALA A 196 76.50 -163.26 -36.33
CA ALA A 196 77.53 -164.25 -36.71
C ALA A 196 78.51 -163.83 -37.83
N GLY A 197 79.78 -164.22 -37.64
CA GLY A 197 80.91 -164.08 -38.57
C GLY A 197 82.04 -163.27 -37.92
N SER A 198 82.94 -163.83 -37.09
CA SER A 198 83.89 -164.95 -37.33
C SER A 198 84.76 -164.74 -38.57
N CYS A 199 86.08 -164.60 -38.34
CA CYS A 199 87.17 -165.40 -38.93
C CYS A 199 88.50 -164.84 -38.34
N VAL A 200 89.29 -165.57 -37.54
CA VAL A 200 90.18 -166.71 -37.88
C VAL A 200 91.36 -166.23 -38.76
N SER A 201 92.66 -166.46 -38.51
CA SER A 201 93.45 -167.10 -37.45
C SER A 201 94.95 -166.75 -37.71
N PRO A 202 95.96 -167.65 -37.60
CA PRO A 202 97.00 -167.76 -36.57
C PRO A 202 98.42 -167.48 -37.16
N SER A 203 99.59 -167.65 -36.54
CA SER A 203 100.08 -168.77 -35.73
C SER A 203 101.51 -168.53 -35.21
N THR A 204 101.81 -169.17 -34.06
CA THR A 204 103.07 -169.88 -33.68
C THR A 204 104.40 -169.11 -33.70
N HIS A 205 105.26 -169.20 -32.68
CA HIS A 205 105.85 -170.46 -32.20
C HIS A 205 106.15 -170.48 -30.69
N THR A 206 105.75 -171.58 -30.08
CA THR A 206 106.28 -172.15 -28.85
C THR A 206 107.51 -173.01 -29.17
N VAL A 207 108.53 -172.97 -28.31
CA VAL A 207 109.54 -174.02 -28.17
C VAL A 207 109.66 -174.38 -26.69
N SER A 208 109.28 -175.61 -26.34
CA SER A 208 109.62 -176.32 -25.10
C SER A 208 111.11 -176.70 -25.14
N CYS A 209 111.83 -176.91 -24.03
CA CYS A 209 111.75 -178.07 -23.13
C CYS A 209 112.50 -177.70 -21.82
N GLN A 210 111.88 -177.80 -20.65
CA GLN A 210 111.87 -178.98 -19.78
C GLN A 210 113.18 -179.20 -18.99
N THR A 211 113.18 -178.77 -17.73
CA THR A 211 113.60 -179.61 -16.59
C THR A 211 112.66 -179.34 -15.43
N VAL A 212 112.21 -180.42 -14.82
CA VAL A 212 111.16 -180.53 -13.81
C VAL A 212 111.66 -180.01 -12.47
N GLU A 213 110.76 -179.49 -11.65
CA GLU A 213 110.94 -179.04 -10.25
C GLU A 213 111.44 -177.60 -10.04
N SER A 214 110.54 -176.62 -10.13
CA SER A 214 110.45 -175.43 -9.24
C SER A 214 109.20 -174.62 -9.59
N ALA A 215 108.05 -175.28 -9.50
CA ALA A 215 106.79 -174.57 -9.31
C ALA A 215 106.79 -173.93 -7.92
N LEU A 216 106.09 -172.80 -7.79
CA LEU A 216 105.62 -172.11 -6.57
C LEU A 216 106.05 -170.63 -6.41
N GLY A 217 106.30 -169.88 -7.48
CA GLY A 217 106.35 -168.41 -7.43
C GLY A 217 105.93 -167.72 -8.75
N PRO A 218 105.16 -166.62 -8.71
CA PRO A 218 104.87 -165.79 -9.88
C PRO A 218 106.13 -165.06 -10.37
N CYS A 219 106.24 -164.76 -11.68
CA CYS A 219 107.37 -163.99 -12.20
C CYS A 219 107.25 -162.49 -11.83
N GLU A 220 108.39 -161.79 -11.72
CA GLU A 220 108.49 -160.40 -11.27
C GLU A 220 107.63 -159.42 -12.10
N ALA A 221 107.56 -159.60 -13.42
CA ALA A 221 106.71 -158.78 -14.30
C ALA A 221 105.22 -158.87 -13.93
N CYS A 222 104.73 -160.07 -13.54
CA CYS A 222 103.35 -160.24 -13.10
C CYS A 222 103.11 -159.54 -11.75
N ALA A 223 104.07 -159.60 -10.83
CA ALA A 223 103.96 -158.91 -9.54
C ALA A 223 103.90 -157.38 -9.70
N CYS A 224 104.74 -156.80 -10.57
CA CYS A 224 104.72 -155.36 -10.86
C CYS A 224 103.39 -154.91 -11.47
N VAL A 225 102.83 -155.67 -12.42
CA VAL A 225 101.52 -155.35 -13.02
C VAL A 225 100.41 -155.38 -11.97
N GLN A 226 100.40 -156.39 -11.09
CA GLN A 226 99.41 -156.49 -10.02
C GLN A 226 99.51 -155.35 -9.00
N ALA A 227 100.71 -154.84 -8.72
CA ALA A 227 100.91 -153.68 -7.84
C ALA A 227 100.34 -152.39 -8.45
N VAL A 228 100.62 -152.10 -9.73
CA VAL A 228 100.07 -150.93 -10.42
C VAL A 228 98.55 -151.01 -10.54
N MET A 229 98.01 -152.21 -10.78
CA MET A 229 96.55 -152.42 -10.79
C MET A 229 95.94 -152.07 -9.44
N LYS A 230 96.58 -152.46 -8.32
CA LYS A 230 96.17 -152.07 -6.96
C LYS A 230 96.10 -150.56 -6.81
N GLU A 231 97.19 -149.87 -7.09
CA GLU A 231 97.28 -148.41 -6.95
C GLU A 231 96.22 -147.70 -7.81
N SER A 232 96.03 -148.14 -9.06
CA SER A 232 94.99 -147.57 -9.94
C SER A 232 93.56 -147.80 -9.43
N SER A 233 93.36 -148.85 -8.64
CA SER A 233 92.06 -149.24 -8.11
C SER A 233 91.77 -148.51 -6.80
N ASP A 234 92.77 -148.37 -5.93
CA ASP A 234 92.69 -147.53 -4.73
C ASP A 234 92.38 -146.07 -5.10
N ALA A 235 93.02 -145.55 -6.17
CA ALA A 235 92.71 -144.22 -6.70
C ALA A 235 91.27 -144.12 -7.22
N LEU A 236 90.76 -145.17 -7.89
CA LEU A 236 89.39 -145.20 -8.40
C LEU A 236 88.36 -145.27 -7.27
N VAL A 237 88.63 -146.05 -6.22
CA VAL A 237 87.82 -146.09 -4.99
C VAL A 237 87.74 -144.69 -4.38
N SER A 238 88.88 -144.04 -4.16
CA SER A 238 88.95 -142.70 -3.57
C SER A 238 88.18 -141.67 -4.41
N LEU A 239 88.31 -141.73 -5.74
CA LEU A 239 87.56 -140.86 -6.64
C LEU A 239 86.05 -141.10 -6.52
N CYS A 240 85.59 -142.35 -6.56
CA CYS A 240 84.18 -142.68 -6.40
C CYS A 240 83.64 -142.19 -5.05
N GLN A 241 84.37 -142.39 -3.95
CA GLN A 241 83.99 -141.89 -2.63
C GLN A 241 83.90 -140.36 -2.59
N SER A 242 84.87 -139.65 -3.19
CA SER A 242 84.86 -138.17 -3.24
C SER A 242 83.68 -137.60 -4.04
N LEU A 243 83.20 -138.37 -5.03
CA LEU A 243 82.04 -138.03 -5.86
C LEU A 243 80.72 -138.58 -5.29
N GLY A 244 80.75 -139.31 -4.17
CA GLY A 244 79.57 -139.97 -3.59
C GLY A 244 79.00 -141.10 -4.46
N LEU A 245 79.83 -141.72 -5.31
CA LEU A 245 79.45 -142.80 -6.23
C LEU A 245 79.72 -144.19 -5.62
N PRO A 246 78.88 -145.20 -5.89
CA PRO A 246 79.15 -146.58 -5.47
C PRO A 246 80.37 -147.14 -6.22
N CYS A 247 81.23 -147.87 -5.50
CA CYS A 247 82.46 -148.47 -6.02
C CYS A 247 82.42 -150.00 -5.86
N SER A 248 82.35 -150.71 -6.98
CA SER A 248 82.35 -152.18 -6.99
C SER A 248 83.76 -152.77 -6.87
N MET A 249 84.79 -151.99 -7.21
CA MET A 249 86.19 -152.34 -7.02
C MET A 249 86.56 -152.52 -5.54
N GLN A 250 86.01 -151.70 -4.63
CA GLN A 250 86.28 -151.79 -3.19
C GLN A 250 86.05 -153.20 -2.63
N GLY A 251 84.86 -153.76 -2.89
CA GLY A 251 84.52 -155.10 -2.39
C GLY A 251 85.30 -156.22 -3.10
N PHE A 252 85.76 -155.98 -4.33
CA PHE A 252 86.62 -156.94 -5.04
C PHE A 252 88.05 -156.94 -4.51
N LEU A 253 88.63 -155.76 -4.22
CA LEU A 253 89.95 -155.63 -3.59
C LEU A 253 90.01 -156.34 -2.25
N GLU A 254 88.98 -156.16 -1.41
CA GLU A 254 88.86 -156.84 -0.11
C GLU A 254 88.79 -158.37 -0.27
N ALA A 255 88.09 -158.88 -1.30
CA ALA A 255 87.95 -160.32 -1.53
C ALA A 255 89.23 -161.00 -2.05
N VAL A 256 90.11 -160.24 -2.71
CA VAL A 256 91.29 -160.76 -3.43
C VAL A 256 92.60 -160.39 -2.71
N GLU A 257 92.52 -159.70 -1.57
CA GLU A 257 93.67 -159.17 -0.84
C GLU A 257 94.73 -160.23 -0.49
N GLU A 258 94.33 -161.39 0.06
CA GLU A 258 95.28 -162.44 0.47
C GLU A 258 96.01 -163.09 -0.71
N THR A 259 95.29 -163.38 -1.80
CA THR A 259 95.86 -163.99 -3.02
C THR A 259 96.70 -162.99 -3.81
N GLN A 260 96.35 -161.71 -3.75
CA GLN A 260 97.12 -160.61 -4.31
C GLN A 260 98.44 -160.37 -3.55
N GLN A 261 98.44 -160.39 -2.20
CA GLN A 261 99.66 -160.22 -1.40
C GLN A 261 100.71 -161.30 -1.70
N LEU A 262 100.25 -162.50 -2.06
CA LEU A 262 101.10 -163.62 -2.49
C LEU A 262 101.53 -163.54 -3.96
N GLY A 263 101.06 -162.54 -4.72
CA GLY A 263 101.31 -162.36 -6.16
C GLY A 263 100.63 -163.41 -7.04
N ARG A 264 99.66 -164.16 -6.51
CA ARG A 264 99.07 -165.36 -7.13
C ARG A 264 97.66 -165.11 -7.66
N LEU A 265 97.40 -163.95 -8.25
CA LEU A 265 96.14 -163.72 -8.95
C LEU A 265 96.00 -164.67 -10.14
N SER A 266 94.86 -165.37 -10.19
CA SER A 266 94.52 -166.17 -11.36
C SER A 266 94.14 -165.27 -12.53
N ALA A 267 94.17 -165.82 -13.75
CA ALA A 267 93.67 -165.11 -14.93
C ALA A 267 92.18 -164.71 -14.78
N CYS A 268 91.41 -165.45 -13.98
CA CYS A 268 90.03 -165.13 -13.66
C CYS A 268 89.94 -163.88 -12.76
N ASP A 269 90.78 -163.78 -11.73
CA ASP A 269 90.82 -162.62 -10.81
C ASP A 269 91.21 -161.35 -11.56
N ILE A 270 92.22 -161.41 -12.43
CA ILE A 270 92.63 -160.27 -13.27
C ILE A 270 91.49 -159.85 -14.22
N SER A 271 90.74 -160.80 -14.76
CA SER A 271 89.60 -160.52 -15.64
C SER A 271 88.43 -159.86 -14.88
N GLN A 272 88.15 -160.34 -13.66
CA GLN A 272 87.12 -159.77 -12.79
C GLN A 272 87.52 -158.37 -12.31
N TRP A 273 88.78 -158.19 -11.91
CA TRP A 273 89.36 -156.88 -11.59
C TRP A 273 89.11 -155.88 -12.71
N ALA A 274 89.56 -156.20 -13.92
CA ALA A 274 89.37 -155.33 -15.08
C ALA A 274 87.89 -155.04 -15.35
N SER A 275 86.99 -155.98 -15.04
CA SER A 275 85.54 -155.78 -15.18
C SER A 275 84.98 -154.79 -14.15
N GLU A 276 85.36 -154.92 -12.88
CA GLU A 276 84.91 -154.01 -11.81
C GLU A 276 85.50 -152.61 -12.01
N GLN A 277 86.77 -152.51 -12.42
CA GLN A 277 87.44 -151.25 -12.70
C GLN A 277 86.73 -150.49 -13.83
N ARG A 278 86.34 -151.22 -14.89
CA ARG A 278 85.57 -150.64 -16.00
C ARG A 278 84.19 -150.17 -15.58
N LYS A 279 83.49 -150.90 -14.70
CA LYS A 279 82.16 -150.49 -14.20
C LYS A 279 82.25 -149.18 -13.44
N ASP A 280 83.21 -149.07 -12.52
CA ASP A 280 83.38 -147.85 -11.72
C ASP A 280 83.87 -146.67 -12.56
N MET A 281 84.80 -146.89 -13.50
CA MET A 281 85.20 -145.87 -14.46
C MET A 281 84.02 -145.40 -15.32
N SER A 282 83.11 -146.31 -15.69
CA SER A 282 81.88 -145.97 -16.41
C SER A 282 80.91 -145.15 -15.56
N ARG A 283 80.78 -145.43 -14.25
CA ARG A 283 79.96 -144.64 -13.32
C ARG A 283 80.50 -143.22 -13.19
N VAL A 284 81.80 -143.06 -12.98
CA VAL A 284 82.47 -141.75 -12.95
C VAL A 284 82.27 -141.03 -14.28
N GLY A 285 82.50 -141.71 -15.41
CA GLY A 285 82.26 -141.16 -16.75
C GLY A 285 80.83 -140.65 -16.93
N LYS A 286 79.83 -141.42 -16.48
CA LYS A 286 78.41 -141.01 -16.52
C LYS A 286 78.14 -139.79 -15.65
N HIS A 287 78.67 -139.75 -14.42
CA HIS A 287 78.50 -138.59 -13.54
C HIS A 287 79.13 -137.32 -14.11
N VAL A 288 80.35 -137.43 -14.64
CA VAL A 288 81.04 -136.30 -15.32
C VAL A 288 80.23 -135.81 -16.51
N LEU A 289 79.61 -136.73 -17.28
CA LEU A 289 78.70 -136.37 -18.37
C LEU A 289 77.44 -135.68 -17.86
N GLU A 290 76.75 -136.21 -16.86
CA GLU A 290 75.54 -135.58 -16.27
C GLU A 290 75.83 -134.18 -15.69
N VAL A 291 76.96 -134.01 -14.99
CA VAL A 291 77.40 -132.69 -14.50
C VAL A 291 77.69 -131.75 -15.67
N ARG A 292 78.38 -132.23 -16.70
CA ARG A 292 78.65 -131.43 -17.91
C ARG A 292 77.34 -131.03 -18.62
N GLU A 293 76.41 -131.96 -18.75
CA GLU A 293 75.10 -131.77 -19.39
C GLU A 293 74.20 -130.80 -18.59
N THR A 294 74.37 -130.68 -17.28
CA THR A 294 73.61 -129.73 -16.44
C THR A 294 74.25 -128.34 -16.35
N VAL A 295 75.59 -128.25 -16.38
CA VAL A 295 76.32 -126.99 -16.29
C VAL A 295 76.04 -126.06 -17.47
N GLU A 296 75.97 -126.58 -18.70
CA GLU A 296 75.74 -125.74 -19.88
C GLU A 296 74.34 -125.07 -19.90
N PRO A 297 73.22 -125.77 -19.62
CA PRO A 297 71.92 -125.16 -19.43
C PRO A 297 71.88 -124.12 -18.30
N LEU A 298 72.56 -124.37 -17.18
CA LEU A 298 72.62 -123.42 -16.06
C LEU A 298 73.41 -122.16 -16.43
N LYS A 299 74.54 -122.30 -17.12
CA LYS A 299 75.30 -121.16 -17.67
C LYS A 299 74.44 -120.34 -18.64
N LYS A 300 73.64 -121.01 -19.49
CA LYS A 300 72.72 -120.33 -20.40
C LYS A 300 71.64 -119.55 -19.64
N LYS A 301 70.96 -120.18 -18.67
CA LYS A 301 69.96 -119.52 -17.82
C LYS A 301 70.55 -118.35 -17.03
N LEU A 302 71.77 -118.48 -16.52
CA LEU A 302 72.46 -117.38 -15.83
C LEU A 302 72.68 -116.19 -16.78
N LYS A 303 73.19 -116.43 -17.99
CA LYS A 303 73.36 -115.36 -18.99
C LYS A 303 72.02 -114.71 -19.36
N GLU A 304 70.95 -115.50 -19.55
CA GLU A 304 69.61 -114.97 -19.85
C GLU A 304 69.08 -114.07 -18.73
N THR A 305 69.15 -114.52 -17.48
CA THR A 305 68.71 -113.72 -16.31
C THR A 305 69.57 -112.48 -16.08
N GLU A 306 70.89 -112.54 -16.35
CA GLU A 306 71.76 -111.36 -16.30
C GLU A 306 71.40 -110.33 -17.38
N MET A 307 71.10 -110.78 -18.61
CA MET A 307 70.62 -109.90 -19.68
C MET A 307 69.27 -109.27 -19.33
N GLU A 308 68.34 -110.04 -18.76
CA GLU A 308 67.05 -109.53 -18.28
C GLU A 308 67.21 -108.50 -17.16
N ARG A 309 68.08 -108.78 -16.18
CA ARG A 309 68.42 -107.86 -15.10
C ARG A 309 68.98 -106.55 -15.65
N GLU A 310 69.89 -106.62 -16.62
CA GLU A 310 70.47 -105.42 -17.24
C GLU A 310 69.44 -104.64 -18.05
N LYS A 311 68.53 -105.34 -18.75
CA LYS A 311 67.39 -104.71 -19.45
C LYS A 311 66.48 -103.96 -18.46
N LEU A 312 66.10 -104.60 -17.35
CA LEU A 312 65.28 -103.98 -16.31
C LEU A 312 66.01 -102.80 -15.64
N ARG A 313 67.31 -102.93 -15.37
CA ARG A 313 68.14 -101.85 -14.83
C ARG A 313 68.15 -100.64 -15.76
N LYS A 314 68.32 -100.87 -17.07
CA LYS A 314 68.24 -99.81 -18.09
C LYS A 314 66.86 -99.16 -18.14
N GLN A 315 65.78 -99.96 -18.14
CA GLN A 315 64.42 -99.45 -18.12
C GLN A 315 64.14 -98.60 -16.88
N LEU A 316 64.51 -99.07 -15.68
CA LEU A 316 64.38 -98.33 -14.44
C LEU A 316 65.20 -97.03 -14.45
N SER A 317 66.44 -97.08 -14.97
CA SER A 317 67.25 -95.87 -15.10
C SER A 317 66.62 -94.84 -16.04
N ALA A 318 65.96 -95.29 -17.11
CA ALA A 318 65.26 -94.42 -18.04
C ALA A 318 63.97 -93.84 -17.45
N THR A 319 63.19 -94.62 -16.70
CA THR A 319 61.98 -94.12 -16.02
C THR A 319 62.33 -93.11 -14.93
N VAL A 320 63.35 -93.39 -14.11
CA VAL A 320 63.84 -92.45 -13.09
C VAL A 320 64.35 -91.15 -13.72
N LYS A 321 65.07 -91.22 -14.84
CA LYS A 321 65.49 -90.01 -15.56
C LYS A 321 64.31 -89.19 -16.06
N ARG A 322 63.26 -89.84 -16.60
CA ARG A 322 62.06 -89.17 -17.07
C ARG A 322 61.27 -88.52 -15.94
N GLU A 323 61.06 -89.23 -14.83
CA GLU A 323 60.37 -88.68 -13.65
C GLU A 323 61.13 -87.49 -13.05
N LYS A 324 62.47 -87.56 -12.97
CA LYS A 324 63.29 -86.43 -12.52
C LYS A 324 63.15 -85.21 -13.42
N GLU A 325 63.12 -85.42 -14.73
CA GLU A 325 62.95 -84.34 -15.70
C GLU A 325 61.53 -83.73 -15.65
N GLU A 326 60.49 -84.55 -15.50
CA GLU A 326 59.12 -84.08 -15.29
C GLU A 326 58.99 -83.30 -13.97
N ARG A 327 59.60 -83.80 -12.89
CA ARG A 327 59.65 -83.10 -11.60
C ARG A 327 60.34 -81.75 -11.72
N ARG A 328 61.48 -81.69 -12.41
CA ARG A 328 62.21 -80.45 -12.68
C ARG A 328 61.35 -79.45 -13.46
N LYS A 329 60.68 -79.89 -14.52
CA LYS A 329 59.76 -79.04 -15.30
C LYS A 329 58.59 -78.52 -14.46
N MET A 330 58.00 -79.38 -13.63
CA MET A 330 56.91 -78.99 -12.73
C MET A 330 57.38 -77.98 -11.66
N GLU A 331 58.59 -78.13 -11.15
CA GLU A 331 59.21 -77.19 -10.20
C GLU A 331 59.48 -75.84 -10.86
N GLU A 332 60.08 -75.82 -12.05
CA GLU A 332 60.32 -74.60 -12.85
C GLU A 332 59.00 -73.89 -13.21
N GLU A 333 57.96 -74.65 -13.59
CA GLU A 333 56.64 -74.08 -13.87
C GLU A 333 55.95 -73.53 -12.61
N CYS A 334 56.10 -74.21 -11.47
CA CYS A 334 55.59 -73.74 -10.19
C CYS A 334 56.29 -72.43 -9.77
N GLU A 335 57.61 -72.38 -9.90
CA GLU A 335 58.41 -71.21 -9.58
C GLU A 335 58.06 -70.02 -10.49
N ARG A 336 57.94 -70.24 -11.80
CA ARG A 336 57.48 -69.22 -12.74
C ARG A 336 56.10 -68.68 -12.37
N ARG A 337 55.13 -69.56 -12.08
CA ARG A 337 53.78 -69.13 -11.67
C ARG A 337 53.81 -68.34 -10.36
N MET A 338 54.64 -68.75 -9.40
CA MET A 338 54.81 -68.02 -8.15
C MET A 338 55.40 -66.62 -8.39
N GLN A 339 56.40 -66.50 -9.26
CA GLN A 339 56.99 -65.21 -9.65
C GLN A 339 55.97 -64.31 -10.37
N GLU A 340 55.18 -64.86 -11.30
CA GLU A 340 54.11 -64.12 -11.98
C GLU A 340 53.05 -63.60 -11.00
N VAL A 341 52.62 -64.43 -10.04
CA VAL A 341 51.67 -64.01 -8.99
C VAL A 341 52.30 -62.97 -8.08
N LYS A 342 53.58 -63.11 -7.73
CA LYS A 342 54.32 -62.13 -6.92
C LYS A 342 54.39 -60.77 -7.61
N VAL A 343 54.78 -60.72 -8.89
CA VAL A 343 54.85 -59.48 -9.67
C VAL A 343 53.48 -58.84 -9.80
N LYS A 344 52.43 -59.61 -10.14
CA LYS A 344 51.05 -59.10 -10.21
C LYS A 344 50.57 -58.56 -8.86
N GLY A 345 50.93 -59.22 -7.77
CA GLY A 345 50.64 -58.76 -6.41
C GLY A 345 51.33 -57.44 -6.09
N GLU A 346 52.62 -57.33 -6.38
CA GLU A 346 53.41 -56.09 -6.19
C GLU A 346 52.86 -54.92 -7.03
N GLU A 347 52.46 -55.17 -8.28
CA GLU A 347 51.82 -54.18 -9.14
C GLU A 347 50.46 -53.73 -8.61
N ALA A 348 49.62 -54.67 -8.15
CA ALA A 348 48.33 -54.35 -7.55
C ALA A 348 48.50 -53.51 -6.27
N VAL A 349 49.48 -53.84 -5.42
CA VAL A 349 49.82 -53.05 -4.23
C VAL A 349 50.31 -51.65 -4.62
N ARG A 350 51.11 -51.52 -5.68
CA ARG A 350 51.57 -50.21 -6.17
C ARG A 350 50.40 -49.35 -6.65
N ARG A 351 49.50 -49.90 -7.46
CA ARG A 351 48.28 -49.20 -7.92
C ARG A 351 47.40 -48.75 -6.76
N LEU A 352 47.13 -49.64 -5.81
CA LEU A 352 46.32 -49.30 -4.63
C LEU A 352 46.96 -48.20 -3.78
N LYS A 353 48.30 -48.15 -3.68
CA LYS A 353 49.00 -47.04 -3.01
C LYS A 353 48.85 -45.73 -3.77
N GLU A 354 48.97 -45.75 -5.10
CA GLU A 354 48.77 -44.56 -5.93
C GLU A 354 47.35 -44.01 -5.80
N GLU A 355 46.33 -44.88 -5.89
CA GLU A 355 44.92 -44.53 -5.65
C GLU A 355 44.69 -44.01 -4.23
N GLN A 356 45.32 -44.62 -3.22
CA GLN A 356 45.24 -44.15 -1.83
C GLN A 356 45.81 -42.73 -1.68
N GLU A 357 46.96 -42.45 -2.27
CA GLU A 357 47.57 -41.12 -2.21
C GLU A 357 46.77 -40.08 -3.02
N GLU A 358 46.17 -40.48 -4.14
CA GLU A 358 45.24 -39.63 -4.91
C GLU A 358 43.98 -39.29 -4.11
N LEU A 359 43.36 -40.29 -3.49
CA LEU A 359 42.21 -40.08 -2.61
C LEU A 359 42.56 -39.19 -1.42
N LYS A 360 43.74 -39.36 -0.80
CA LYS A 360 44.20 -38.46 0.27
C LYS A 360 44.34 -37.02 -0.21
N ARG A 361 44.95 -36.78 -1.38
CA ARG A 361 45.02 -35.44 -1.98
C ARG A 361 43.63 -34.85 -2.25
N GLY A 362 42.70 -35.68 -2.73
CA GLY A 362 41.31 -35.28 -2.94
C GLY A 362 40.61 -34.89 -1.63
N VAL A 363 40.80 -35.67 -0.56
CA VAL A 363 40.25 -35.37 0.76
C VAL A 363 40.82 -34.06 1.30
N THR A 364 42.14 -33.85 1.26
CA THR A 364 42.73 -32.60 1.76
C THR A 364 42.24 -31.38 0.97
N LEU A 365 42.10 -31.48 -0.36
CA LEU A 365 41.57 -30.40 -1.18
C LEU A 365 40.11 -30.06 -0.83
N LEU A 366 39.28 -31.08 -0.59
CA LEU A 366 37.89 -30.87 -0.17
C LEU A 366 37.80 -30.28 1.24
N GLU A 367 38.66 -30.69 2.16
CA GLU A 367 38.76 -30.12 3.51
C GLU A 367 39.17 -28.64 3.47
N GLU A 368 40.14 -28.28 2.62
CA GLU A 368 40.54 -26.89 2.37
C GLU A 368 39.37 -26.08 1.81
N LYS A 369 38.70 -26.58 0.77
CA LYS A 369 37.51 -25.92 0.17
C LYS A 369 36.38 -25.75 1.18
N ASN A 370 36.14 -26.74 2.04
CA ASN A 370 35.11 -26.65 3.06
C ASN A 370 35.48 -25.62 4.14
N SER A 371 36.77 -25.50 4.47
CA SER A 371 37.29 -24.46 5.36
C SER A 371 37.14 -23.07 4.75
N GLU A 372 37.42 -22.91 3.45
CA GLU A 372 37.18 -21.67 2.68
C GLU A 372 35.69 -21.27 2.72
N PHE A 373 34.78 -22.18 2.38
CA PHE A 373 33.35 -21.91 2.43
C PHE A 373 32.84 -21.60 3.84
N THR A 374 33.37 -22.26 4.86
CA THR A 374 33.04 -21.96 6.25
C THR A 374 33.49 -20.54 6.64
N ALA A 375 34.67 -20.12 6.19
CA ALA A 375 35.17 -18.76 6.42
C ALA A 375 34.33 -17.71 5.66
N GLU A 376 33.96 -17.97 4.40
CA GLU A 376 33.08 -17.11 3.61
C GLU A 376 31.69 -16.98 4.25
N LEU A 377 31.11 -18.09 4.73
CA LEU A 377 29.84 -18.08 5.45
C LEU A 377 29.93 -17.22 6.71
N ASN A 378 31.01 -17.36 7.49
CA ASN A 378 31.21 -16.54 8.68
C ASN A 378 31.27 -15.04 8.33
N LEU A 379 32.06 -14.67 7.30
CA LEU A 379 32.13 -13.28 6.83
C LEU A 379 30.76 -12.74 6.36
N LEU A 380 30.00 -13.55 5.62
CA LEU A 380 28.65 -13.18 5.20
C LEU A 380 27.70 -13.02 6.39
N THR A 381 27.81 -13.89 7.41
CA THR A 381 27.00 -13.75 8.63
C THR A 381 27.36 -12.51 9.44
N GLU A 382 28.64 -12.16 9.55
CA GLU A 382 29.09 -10.92 10.22
C GLU A 382 28.60 -9.69 9.46
N ALA A 383 28.73 -9.67 8.13
CA ALA A 383 28.23 -8.58 7.30
C ALA A 383 26.70 -8.42 7.43
N LYS A 384 25.95 -9.53 7.43
CA LYS A 384 24.51 -9.52 7.66
C LYS A 384 24.15 -8.95 9.03
N GLN A 385 24.82 -9.39 10.10
CA GLN A 385 24.59 -8.88 11.44
C GLN A 385 24.88 -7.38 11.54
N SER A 386 25.96 -6.90 10.90
CA SER A 386 26.28 -5.47 10.82
C SER A 386 25.15 -4.68 10.15
N LEU A 387 24.62 -5.17 9.03
CA LEU A 387 23.50 -4.53 8.32
C LEU A 387 22.20 -4.58 9.13
N GLU A 388 21.94 -5.65 9.87
CA GLU A 388 20.79 -5.74 10.77
C GLU A 388 20.88 -4.72 11.92
N CYS A 389 22.07 -4.53 12.49
CA CYS A 389 22.34 -3.49 13.49
C CYS A 389 22.14 -2.08 12.92
N GLU A 390 22.67 -1.80 11.72
CA GLU A 390 22.50 -0.50 11.06
C GLU A 390 21.03 -0.23 10.73
N ARG A 391 20.31 -1.23 10.21
CA ARG A 391 18.86 -1.14 9.98
C ARG A 391 18.11 -0.83 11.27
N ALA A 392 18.42 -1.50 12.38
CA ALA A 392 17.78 -1.24 13.66
C ALA A 392 18.04 0.20 14.14
N ALA A 393 19.28 0.68 14.05
CA ALA A 393 19.64 2.05 14.41
C ALA A 393 18.91 3.09 13.53
N LEU A 394 18.81 2.84 12.22
CA LEU A 394 18.05 3.71 11.30
C LEU A 394 16.54 3.70 11.62
N GLN A 395 15.98 2.54 11.98
CA GLN A 395 14.58 2.45 12.40
C GLN A 395 14.32 3.27 13.67
N GLU A 396 15.21 3.20 14.66
CA GLU A 396 15.13 4.03 15.86
C GLU A 396 15.23 5.53 15.54
N GLN A 397 16.15 5.93 14.66
CA GLN A 397 16.27 7.33 14.22
C GLN A 397 14.99 7.82 13.53
N VAL A 398 14.41 7.02 12.64
CA VAL A 398 13.13 7.34 11.98
C VAL A 398 12.01 7.47 12.99
N HIS A 399 11.92 6.56 13.97
CA HIS A 399 10.93 6.67 15.05
C HIS A 399 11.13 7.93 15.89
N HIS A 400 12.38 8.28 16.23
CA HIS A 400 12.66 9.50 16.99
C HIS A 400 12.26 10.76 16.21
N LEU A 401 12.63 10.84 14.93
CA LEU A 401 12.25 11.95 14.04
C LEU A 401 10.74 12.04 13.87
N HIS A 402 10.05 10.91 13.70
CA HIS A 402 8.59 10.88 13.60
C HIS A 402 7.93 11.42 14.86
N ASN A 403 8.36 10.94 16.03
CA ASN A 403 7.85 11.43 17.33
C ASN A 403 8.13 12.93 17.51
N SER A 404 9.33 13.40 17.12
CA SER A 404 9.67 14.82 17.16
C SER A 404 8.77 15.66 16.23
N GLN A 405 8.53 15.21 15.00
CA GLN A 405 7.60 15.85 14.08
C GLN A 405 6.17 15.87 14.64
N GLU A 406 5.70 14.76 15.21
CA GLU A 406 4.37 14.69 15.82
C GLU A 406 4.25 15.69 16.99
N THR A 407 5.28 15.83 17.82
CA THR A 407 5.30 16.85 18.89
C THR A 407 5.26 18.27 18.33
N MET A 408 6.07 18.59 17.31
CA MET A 408 6.04 19.92 16.67
C MET A 408 4.69 20.22 16.02
N LEU A 409 4.07 19.22 15.37
CA LEU A 409 2.73 19.37 14.79
C LEU A 409 1.70 19.68 15.87
N LYS A 410 1.74 18.99 17.02
CA LYS A 410 0.84 19.28 18.15
C LYS A 410 1.05 20.69 18.70
N GLU A 411 2.29 21.16 18.83
CA GLU A 411 2.59 22.53 19.27
C GLU A 411 2.11 23.59 18.27
N MET A 412 2.32 23.36 16.97
CA MET A 412 1.82 24.25 15.92
C MET A 412 0.29 24.28 15.86
N GLU A 413 -0.37 23.14 16.03
CA GLU A 413 -1.83 23.05 16.12
C GLU A 413 -2.37 23.84 17.31
N GLU A 414 -1.72 23.75 18.47
CA GLU A 414 -2.10 24.50 19.66
C GLU A 414 -1.86 26.01 19.49
N SER A 415 -0.73 26.40 18.89
CA SER A 415 -0.45 27.79 18.52
C SER A 415 -1.51 28.35 17.55
N ARG A 416 -1.90 27.57 16.53
CA ARG A 416 -2.98 27.93 15.59
C ARG A 416 -4.30 28.16 16.33
N LYS A 417 -4.69 27.25 17.24
CA LYS A 417 -5.91 27.41 18.05
C LYS A 417 -5.87 28.66 18.93
N ASN A 418 -4.71 28.98 19.51
CA ASN A 418 -4.53 30.19 20.30
C ASN A 418 -4.66 31.46 19.45
N LEU A 419 -4.01 31.51 18.29
CA LEU A 419 -4.15 32.61 17.33
C LEU A 419 -5.58 32.77 16.84
N GLU A 420 -6.30 31.68 16.58
CA GLU A 420 -7.73 31.76 16.24
C GLU A 420 -8.58 32.34 17.36
N LYS A 421 -8.27 32.00 18.61
CA LYS A 421 -8.96 32.56 19.77
C LYS A 421 -8.67 34.06 19.91
N GLU A 422 -7.42 34.47 19.71
CA GLU A 422 -7.04 35.88 19.68
C GLU A 422 -7.73 36.63 18.55
N LEU A 423 -7.76 36.07 17.34
CA LEU A 423 -8.45 36.64 16.19
C LEU A 423 -9.95 36.81 16.45
N ARG A 424 -10.61 35.82 17.05
CA ARG A 424 -12.03 35.94 17.44
C ARG A 424 -12.20 37.05 18.48
N SER A 425 -11.29 37.16 19.45
CA SER A 425 -11.32 38.23 20.45
C SER A 425 -11.17 39.62 19.81
N THR A 426 -10.17 39.81 18.94
CA THR A 426 -9.95 41.09 18.25
C THR A 426 -11.12 41.43 17.32
N GLN A 427 -11.69 40.45 16.63
CA GLN A 427 -12.91 40.65 15.83
C GLN A 427 -14.06 41.17 16.70
N THR A 428 -14.32 40.58 17.86
CA THR A 428 -15.39 41.07 18.74
C THR A 428 -15.11 42.48 19.28
N LEU A 429 -13.85 42.87 19.46
CA LEU A 429 -13.48 44.24 19.83
C LEU A 429 -13.71 45.20 18.66
N LEU A 430 -13.35 44.80 17.44
CA LEU A 430 -13.60 45.56 16.23
C LEU A 430 -15.10 45.78 16.02
N ASP A 431 -15.93 44.74 16.22
CA ASP A 431 -17.39 44.84 16.10
C ASP A 431 -17.98 45.80 17.15
N LYS A 432 -17.39 45.86 18.36
CA LYS A 432 -17.78 46.83 19.38
C LYS A 432 -17.42 48.26 18.97
N GLU A 433 -16.20 48.48 18.46
CA GLU A 433 -15.79 49.80 17.98
C GLU A 433 -16.56 50.24 16.74
N SER A 434 -16.85 49.32 15.82
CA SER A 434 -17.71 49.62 14.68
C SER A 434 -19.12 49.99 15.15
N ALA A 435 -19.71 49.28 16.11
CA ALA A 435 -21.01 49.65 16.69
C ALA A 435 -21.00 51.02 17.38
N LYS A 436 -19.91 51.36 18.10
CA LYS A 436 -19.71 52.70 18.68
C LYS A 436 -19.65 53.77 17.58
N ASN A 437 -18.86 53.56 16.53
CA ASN A 437 -18.77 54.47 15.39
C ASN A 437 -20.13 54.69 14.71
N HIS A 438 -20.90 53.62 14.46
CA HIS A 438 -22.26 53.76 13.92
C HIS A 438 -23.19 54.54 14.85
N SER A 439 -23.03 54.39 16.17
CA SER A 439 -23.80 55.17 17.16
C SER A 439 -23.41 56.65 17.12
N VAL A 440 -22.12 56.98 17.06
CA VAL A 440 -21.62 58.35 16.94
C VAL A 440 -22.07 58.97 15.61
N GLN A 441 -22.02 58.21 14.51
CA GLN A 441 -22.52 58.67 13.21
C GLN A 441 -24.01 59.01 13.27
N ARG A 442 -24.85 58.16 13.88
CA ARG A 442 -26.27 58.47 14.10
C ARG A 442 -26.48 59.72 14.96
N GLN A 443 -25.64 59.93 15.98
CA GLN A 443 -25.67 61.17 16.77
C GLN A 443 -25.26 62.39 15.94
N HIS A 444 -24.25 62.26 15.09
CA HIS A 444 -23.82 63.32 14.17
C HIS A 444 -24.93 63.68 13.17
N GLU A 445 -25.57 62.68 12.55
CA GLU A 445 -26.72 62.87 11.67
C GLU A 445 -27.87 63.57 12.40
N ALA A 446 -28.19 63.16 13.64
CA ALA A 446 -29.22 63.82 14.45
C ALA A 446 -28.85 65.28 14.80
N LEU A 447 -27.57 65.55 15.10
CA LEU A 447 -27.07 66.91 15.32
C LEU A 447 -27.15 67.75 14.05
N GLN A 448 -26.83 67.18 12.89
CA GLN A 448 -26.92 67.85 11.60
C GLN A 448 -28.38 68.19 11.26
N VAL A 449 -29.33 67.29 11.51
CA VAL A 449 -30.77 67.57 11.38
C VAL A 449 -31.19 68.73 12.30
N LYS A 450 -30.76 68.74 13.57
CA LYS A 450 -31.02 69.87 14.47
C LYS A 450 -30.39 71.17 13.98
N GLN A 451 -29.16 71.14 13.50
CA GLN A 451 -28.48 72.32 12.96
C GLN A 451 -29.20 72.87 11.73
N THR A 452 -29.65 72.00 10.81
CA THR A 452 -30.43 72.43 9.65
C THR A 452 -31.79 73.00 10.04
N ALA A 453 -32.47 72.43 11.04
CA ALA A 453 -33.71 73.01 11.57
C ALA A 453 -33.49 74.38 12.22
N LEU A 454 -32.42 74.54 13.01
CA LEU A 454 -32.05 75.82 13.61
C LEU A 454 -31.70 76.87 12.54
N ARG A 455 -30.96 76.48 11.50
CA ARG A 455 -30.68 77.37 10.35
C ARG A 455 -31.98 77.84 9.70
N LYS A 456 -32.91 76.93 9.38
CA LYS A 456 -34.23 77.31 8.82
C LYS A 456 -35.00 78.25 9.74
N HIS A 457 -34.93 78.05 11.06
CA HIS A 457 -35.58 78.95 12.01
C HIS A 457 -34.91 80.33 12.05
N LEU A 458 -33.57 80.39 11.98
CA LEU A 458 -32.85 81.65 11.83
C LEU A 458 -33.24 82.35 10.53
N ASP A 459 -33.34 81.63 9.41
CA ASP A 459 -33.78 82.20 8.13
C ASP A 459 -35.21 82.78 8.24
N VAL A 460 -36.13 82.10 8.95
CA VAL A 460 -37.47 82.62 9.24
C VAL A 460 -37.42 83.88 10.11
N LEU A 461 -36.57 83.91 11.15
CA LEU A 461 -36.40 85.09 11.98
C LEU A 461 -35.81 86.26 11.20
N VAL A 462 -34.84 86.00 10.32
CA VAL A 462 -34.26 87.00 9.42
C VAL A 462 -35.34 87.55 8.50
N GLN A 463 -36.15 86.67 7.87
CA GLN A 463 -37.28 87.11 7.06
C GLN A 463 -38.26 87.96 7.87
N GLN A 464 -38.61 87.57 9.10
CA GLN A 464 -39.46 88.38 9.97
C GLN A 464 -38.86 89.75 10.29
N THR A 465 -37.54 89.84 10.49
CA THR A 465 -36.88 91.14 10.70
C THR A 465 -36.85 91.99 9.44
N GLU A 466 -36.65 91.38 8.26
CA GLU A 466 -36.72 92.07 6.97
C GLU A 466 -38.13 92.56 6.69
N ASP A 467 -39.16 91.74 6.93
CA ASP A 467 -40.58 92.11 6.76
C ASP A 467 -40.94 93.26 7.71
N LEU A 468 -40.57 93.18 9.00
CA LEU A 468 -40.78 94.25 9.97
C LEU A 468 -40.03 95.52 9.58
N HIS A 469 -38.82 95.40 9.02
CA HIS A 469 -38.04 96.54 8.54
C HIS A 469 -38.72 97.19 7.33
N GLY A 470 -39.21 96.40 6.37
CA GLY A 470 -39.98 96.88 5.24
C GLY A 470 -41.27 97.57 5.66
N SER A 471 -42.04 97.00 6.60
CA SER A 471 -43.22 97.67 7.16
C SER A 471 -42.87 98.95 7.93
N LEU A 472 -41.70 99.01 8.56
CA LEU A 472 -41.22 100.23 9.19
C LEU A 472 -40.86 101.29 8.14
N GLU A 473 -40.17 100.91 7.06
CA GLU A 473 -39.85 101.80 5.93
C GLU A 473 -41.12 102.35 5.29
N GLU A 474 -42.12 101.49 5.01
CA GLU A 474 -43.44 101.92 4.54
C GLU A 474 -44.11 102.92 5.50
N CYS A 475 -44.06 102.68 6.81
CA CYS A 475 -44.61 103.58 7.82
C CYS A 475 -43.82 104.89 7.93
N GLU A 476 -42.50 104.85 7.75
CA GLU A 476 -41.63 106.02 7.69
C GLU A 476 -41.90 106.86 6.42
N ASP A 477 -42.11 106.23 5.27
CA ASP A 477 -42.51 106.87 4.03
C ASP A 477 -43.90 107.50 4.15
N GLU A 478 -44.89 106.78 4.69
CA GLU A 478 -46.22 107.33 4.97
C GLU A 478 -46.14 108.53 5.92
N LYS A 479 -45.29 108.45 6.95
CA LYS A 479 -45.04 109.56 7.86
C LYS A 479 -44.37 110.73 7.15
N ALA A 480 -43.42 110.49 6.24
CA ALA A 480 -42.78 111.52 5.42
C ALA A 480 -43.80 112.20 4.50
N ASP A 481 -44.68 111.43 3.85
CA ASP A 481 -45.78 111.93 3.03
C ASP A 481 -46.77 112.76 3.84
N LEU A 482 -47.15 112.30 5.03
CA LEU A 482 -47.99 113.08 5.95
C LEU A 482 -47.30 114.36 6.42
N ALA A 483 -45.98 114.31 6.68
CA ALA A 483 -45.20 115.49 7.01
C ALA A 483 -45.15 116.48 5.83
N ASN A 484 -44.99 116.00 4.60
CA ASN A 484 -45.04 116.81 3.39
C ASN A 484 -46.43 117.43 3.16
N LYS A 485 -47.51 116.66 3.37
CA LYS A 485 -48.88 117.19 3.35
C LYS A 485 -49.08 118.27 4.43
N LEU A 486 -48.54 118.04 5.63
CA LEU A 486 -48.62 119.02 6.71
C LEU A 486 -47.85 120.31 6.36
N THR A 487 -46.64 120.21 5.80
CA THR A 487 -45.89 121.39 5.35
C THR A 487 -46.59 122.12 4.22
N GLN A 488 -47.21 121.41 3.27
CA GLN A 488 -48.06 122.02 2.24
C GLN A 488 -49.24 122.77 2.85
N ILE A 489 -49.99 122.15 3.78
CA ILE A 489 -51.11 122.81 4.49
C ILE A 489 -50.62 124.04 5.26
N ILE A 490 -49.44 123.97 5.91
CA ILE A 490 -48.85 125.11 6.60
C ILE A 490 -48.52 126.23 5.60
N GLN A 491 -47.92 125.91 4.46
CA GLN A 491 -47.63 126.90 3.40
C GLN A 491 -48.93 127.51 2.86
N GLU A 492 -49.95 126.71 2.57
CA GLU A 492 -51.27 127.20 2.15
C GLU A 492 -51.88 128.11 3.21
N LYS A 493 -51.84 127.71 4.49
CA LYS A 493 -52.28 128.53 5.62
C LYS A 493 -51.51 129.85 5.69
N ASP A 494 -50.20 129.84 5.52
CA ASP A 494 -49.37 131.04 5.52
C ASP A 494 -49.69 131.94 4.31
N THR A 495 -49.91 131.40 3.11
CA THR A 495 -50.33 132.18 1.95
C THR A 495 -51.72 132.79 2.12
N LEU A 496 -52.67 132.06 2.73
CA LEU A 496 -54.00 132.57 3.06
C LEU A 496 -53.91 133.64 4.16
N GLN A 497 -53.01 133.47 5.13
CA GLN A 497 -52.74 134.47 6.16
C GLN A 497 -52.17 135.76 5.54
N GLU A 498 -51.22 135.65 4.60
CA GLU A 498 -50.66 136.77 3.83
C GLU A 498 -51.73 137.47 2.98
N GLN A 499 -52.60 136.70 2.32
CA GLN A 499 -53.74 137.26 1.58
C GLN A 499 -54.72 137.97 2.50
N LEU A 500 -54.98 137.41 3.69
CA LEU A 500 -55.86 138.03 4.69
C LEU A 500 -55.27 139.34 5.20
N THR A 501 -53.98 139.38 5.57
CA THR A 501 -53.31 140.61 6.01
C THR A 501 -53.26 141.66 4.90
N GLN A 502 -53.04 141.25 3.65
CA GLN A 502 -53.11 142.13 2.49
C GLN A 502 -54.52 142.72 2.31
N GLN A 503 -55.58 141.90 2.41
CA GLN A 503 -56.97 142.39 2.38
C GLN A 503 -57.28 143.32 3.56
N GLN A 504 -56.80 143.01 4.76
CA GLN A 504 -56.95 143.86 5.93
C GLN A 504 -56.27 145.22 5.75
N SER A 505 -55.09 145.25 5.13
CA SER A 505 -54.38 146.50 4.81
C SER A 505 -55.12 147.35 3.76
N ARG A 506 -55.72 146.71 2.74
CA ARG A 506 -56.58 147.37 1.75
C ARG A 506 -57.85 147.94 2.38
N CYS A 507 -58.49 147.20 3.27
CA CYS A 507 -59.65 147.68 4.02
C CYS A 507 -59.27 148.86 4.93
N SER A 508 -58.09 148.82 5.57
CA SER A 508 -57.57 149.93 6.37
C SER A 508 -57.33 151.19 5.53
N SER A 509 -56.69 151.06 4.35
CA SER A 509 -56.45 152.21 3.46
C SER A 509 -57.76 152.80 2.91
N LEU A 510 -58.72 151.96 2.52
CA LEU A 510 -60.07 152.40 2.14
C LEU A 510 -60.81 153.09 3.28
N CYS A 511 -60.62 152.66 4.53
CA CYS A 511 -61.23 153.29 5.70
C CYS A 511 -60.65 154.70 5.95
N ILE A 512 -59.33 154.86 5.83
CA ILE A 512 -58.67 156.17 5.91
C ILE A 512 -59.16 157.09 4.78
N GLU A 513 -59.30 156.57 3.56
CA GLU A 513 -59.77 157.34 2.41
C GLU A 513 -61.25 157.75 2.53
N LYS A 514 -62.11 156.85 3.04
CA LYS A 514 -63.49 157.16 3.43
C LYS A 514 -63.53 158.25 4.49
N GLN A 515 -62.69 158.17 5.52
CA GLN A 515 -62.66 159.18 6.59
C GLN A 515 -62.18 160.54 6.08
N ARG A 516 -61.20 160.58 5.16
CA ARG A 516 -60.78 161.80 4.45
C ARG A 516 -61.92 162.42 3.64
N GLN A 517 -62.64 161.60 2.87
CA GLN A 517 -63.81 162.07 2.12
C GLN A 517 -64.90 162.59 3.05
N GLN A 518 -65.16 161.91 4.17
CA GLN A 518 -66.11 162.36 5.18
C GLN A 518 -65.72 163.72 5.77
N THR A 519 -64.44 163.94 6.09
CA THR A 519 -63.98 165.25 6.59
C THR A 519 -64.18 166.37 5.56
N GLN A 520 -63.91 166.10 4.27
CA GLN A 520 -64.15 167.08 3.20
C GLN A 520 -65.63 167.41 3.03
N ILE A 521 -66.50 166.41 3.12
CA ILE A 521 -67.96 166.61 3.10
C ILE A 521 -68.39 167.49 4.28
N THR A 522 -67.89 167.24 5.50
CA THR A 522 -68.27 168.07 6.67
C THR A 522 -67.77 169.52 6.60
N GLU A 523 -66.61 169.77 5.97
CA GLU A 523 -66.14 171.14 5.71
C GLU A 523 -67.02 171.85 4.67
N LEU A 524 -67.38 171.14 3.60
CA LEU A 524 -68.31 171.64 2.59
C LEU A 524 -69.69 171.95 3.21
N GLU A 525 -70.23 171.06 4.04
CA GLU A 525 -71.50 171.28 4.75
C GLU A 525 -71.45 172.51 5.67
N LYS A 526 -70.34 172.74 6.38
CA LYS A 526 -70.13 173.96 7.17
C LYS A 526 -70.11 175.22 6.29
N SER A 527 -69.43 175.18 5.16
CA SER A 527 -69.39 176.31 4.21
C SER A 527 -70.77 176.63 3.62
N VAL A 528 -71.54 175.59 3.29
CA VAL A 528 -72.92 175.72 2.78
C VAL A 528 -73.84 176.27 3.88
N SER A 529 -73.66 175.86 5.13
CA SER A 529 -74.45 176.37 6.27
C SER A 529 -74.15 177.85 6.54
N HIS A 530 -72.88 178.25 6.49
CA HIS A 530 -72.47 179.64 6.65
C HIS A 530 -73.01 180.54 5.53
N LEU A 531 -72.99 180.07 4.27
CA LEU A 531 -73.58 180.79 3.14
C LEU A 531 -75.11 180.91 3.24
N LYS A 532 -75.80 179.89 3.79
CA LYS A 532 -77.25 179.95 4.05
C LYS A 532 -77.60 180.99 5.11
N GLU A 533 -76.82 181.07 6.19
CA GLU A 533 -77.03 182.02 7.28
C GLU A 533 -76.88 183.48 6.78
N MET A 534 -75.87 183.75 5.96
CA MET A 534 -75.70 185.05 5.31
C MET A 534 -76.89 185.42 4.39
N LEU A 535 -77.50 184.42 3.74
CA LEU A 535 -78.65 184.61 2.86
C LEU A 535 -79.92 184.94 3.67
N GLU A 536 -80.12 184.29 4.81
CA GLU A 536 -81.25 184.55 5.72
C GLU A 536 -81.17 185.93 6.36
N GLU A 537 -79.97 186.38 6.77
CA GLU A 537 -79.78 187.74 7.28
C GLU A 537 -80.10 188.81 6.23
N ALA A 538 -79.72 188.58 4.97
CA ALA A 538 -80.07 189.47 3.87
C ALA A 538 -81.58 189.49 3.62
N ALA A 539 -82.24 188.32 3.62
CA ALA A 539 -83.68 188.20 3.43
C ALA A 539 -84.48 188.84 4.59
N GLN A 540 -83.99 188.78 5.83
CA GLN A 540 -84.64 189.44 6.97
C GLN A 540 -84.50 190.96 6.93
N ARG A 541 -83.36 191.50 6.47
CA ARG A 541 -83.22 192.96 6.22
C ARG A 541 -84.24 193.43 5.20
N ASP A 542 -84.37 192.72 4.09
CA ASP A 542 -85.32 193.08 3.02
C ASP A 542 -86.76 192.99 3.51
N ARG A 543 -87.11 191.97 4.31
CA ARG A 543 -88.46 191.80 4.86
C ARG A 543 -88.88 192.91 5.82
N ILE A 544 -87.96 193.39 6.67
CA ILE A 544 -88.25 194.47 7.61
C ILE A 544 -88.37 195.82 6.88
N LEU A 545 -87.52 196.05 5.87
CA LEU A 545 -87.57 197.25 5.04
C LEU A 545 -88.88 197.39 4.24
N VAL A 546 -89.52 196.27 3.90
CA VAL A 546 -90.84 196.26 3.25
C VAL A 546 -91.99 196.47 4.24
N ALA A 547 -91.89 195.94 5.47
CA ALA A 547 -92.96 196.02 6.46
C ALA A 547 -93.05 197.38 7.17
N PHE A 548 -91.94 198.11 7.30
CA PHE A 548 -91.89 199.42 7.95
C PHE A 548 -91.09 200.43 7.11
N PRO A 549 -91.73 201.04 6.10
CA PRO A 549 -91.09 202.03 5.21
C PRO A 549 -90.52 203.25 5.92
N GLU A 550 -90.93 203.51 7.17
CA GLU A 550 -90.56 204.68 7.97
C GLU A 550 -89.16 204.60 8.62
N LEU A 551 -88.49 203.44 8.53
CA LEU A 551 -87.11 203.24 9.02
C LEU A 551 -86.03 203.41 7.93
N ASN A 552 -86.42 203.83 6.72
CA ASN A 552 -85.51 204.08 5.61
C ASN A 552 -84.98 205.53 5.67
N PRO A 553 -83.66 205.79 5.78
CA PRO A 553 -83.11 207.15 5.90
C PRO A 553 -83.34 208.07 4.68
N HIS A 554 -83.90 207.56 3.58
CA HIS A 554 -83.98 208.27 2.29
C HIS A 554 -85.37 208.25 1.64
N ALA A 555 -86.40 208.64 2.39
CA ALA A 555 -87.68 209.13 1.84
C ALA A 555 -88.06 210.47 2.48
N ALA A 556 -87.34 211.53 2.10
CA ALA A 556 -87.80 212.91 2.24
C ALA A 556 -88.21 213.42 0.84
N PRO A 557 -89.41 213.98 0.63
CA PRO A 557 -89.72 214.67 -0.60
C PRO A 557 -89.12 216.08 -0.51
N GLN A 558 -88.02 216.30 -1.23
CA GLN A 558 -87.57 217.67 -1.52
C GLN A 558 -88.50 218.24 -2.58
N THR A 559 -89.29 219.23 -2.20
CA THR A 559 -90.06 220.02 -3.15
C THR A 559 -89.10 220.87 -3.95
N THR A 560 -89.06 220.64 -5.27
CA THR A 560 -88.15 221.33 -6.18
C THR A 560 -88.67 222.73 -6.56
N GLY A 561 -89.86 223.09 -6.06
CA GLY A 561 -90.53 224.36 -6.37
C GLY A 561 -91.24 224.37 -7.73
N ASP A 562 -91.18 223.27 -8.49
CA ASP A 562 -91.85 223.10 -9.78
C ASP A 562 -92.85 221.93 -9.71
N VAL A 563 -94.13 222.28 -9.76
CA VAL A 563 -95.28 221.38 -9.60
C VAL A 563 -95.28 220.25 -10.64
N MET A 564 -94.75 220.48 -11.84
CA MET A 564 -94.77 219.45 -12.89
C MET A 564 -93.81 218.30 -12.60
N CYS A 565 -92.64 218.58 -12.02
CA CYS A 565 -91.62 217.57 -11.71
C CYS A 565 -92.05 216.69 -10.53
N ASP A 566 -92.63 217.32 -9.50
CA ASP A 566 -93.14 216.62 -8.31
C ASP A 566 -94.33 215.70 -8.70
N MET A 567 -95.14 216.10 -9.68
CA MET A 567 -96.26 215.32 -10.18
C MET A 567 -95.84 214.07 -10.99
N GLU A 568 -94.69 214.11 -11.67
CA GLU A 568 -94.14 212.95 -12.38
C GLU A 568 -93.58 211.89 -11.42
N GLN A 569 -92.93 212.31 -10.32
CA GLN A 569 -92.51 211.41 -9.25
C GLN A 569 -93.71 210.80 -8.51
N GLN A 570 -94.78 211.58 -8.32
CA GLN A 570 -96.02 211.11 -7.71
C GLN A 570 -96.78 210.11 -8.62
N LEU A 571 -96.71 210.28 -9.94
CA LEU A 571 -97.21 209.31 -10.93
C LEU A 571 -96.45 207.97 -10.88
N LYS A 572 -95.11 207.99 -10.73
CA LYS A 572 -94.32 206.76 -10.57
C LYS A 572 -94.65 206.03 -9.26
N ALA A 573 -94.79 206.74 -8.14
CA ALA A 573 -95.20 206.15 -6.87
C ALA A 573 -96.61 205.53 -6.92
N ASN A 574 -97.56 206.23 -7.56
CA ASN A 574 -98.91 205.71 -7.77
C ASN A 574 -98.95 204.48 -8.69
N SER A 575 -98.06 204.41 -9.70
CA SER A 575 -97.96 203.24 -10.59
C SER A 575 -97.48 201.96 -9.87
N VAL A 576 -96.64 202.08 -8.84
CA VAL A 576 -96.21 200.96 -7.99
C VAL A 576 -97.32 200.54 -7.03
N ARG A 577 -98.02 201.50 -6.43
CA ARG A 577 -99.16 201.25 -5.53
C ARG A 577 -100.32 200.52 -6.23
N ILE A 578 -100.62 200.88 -7.48
CA ILE A 578 -101.64 200.18 -8.29
C ILE A 578 -101.25 198.71 -8.55
N ARG A 579 -99.96 198.43 -8.79
CA ARG A 579 -99.48 197.07 -9.06
C ARG A 579 -99.59 196.15 -7.85
N VAL A 580 -99.29 196.67 -6.65
CA VAL A 580 -99.44 195.95 -5.38
C VAL A 580 -100.92 195.70 -5.06
N LEU A 581 -101.80 196.69 -5.26
CA LEU A 581 -103.25 196.52 -5.09
C LEU A 581 -103.86 195.53 -6.09
N GLN A 582 -103.32 195.45 -7.31
CA GLN A 582 -103.72 194.43 -8.29
C GLN A 582 -103.29 193.02 -7.87
N GLN A 583 -102.10 192.88 -7.28
CA GLN A 583 -101.60 191.60 -6.79
C GLN A 583 -102.40 191.11 -5.55
N GLU A 584 -102.81 192.02 -4.67
CA GLU A 584 -103.69 191.69 -3.54
C GLU A 584 -105.12 191.35 -3.97
N ASN A 585 -105.68 192.05 -4.97
CA ASN A 585 -107.00 191.69 -5.54
C ASN A 585 -106.99 190.32 -6.24
N ALA A 586 -105.88 189.93 -6.88
CA ALA A 586 -105.71 188.58 -7.43
C ALA A 586 -105.61 187.52 -6.32
N SER A 587 -104.96 187.83 -5.21
CA SER A 587 -104.87 186.97 -4.02
C SER A 587 -106.22 186.78 -3.32
N LEU A 588 -107.01 187.86 -3.18
CA LEU A 588 -108.38 187.82 -2.65
C LEU A 588 -109.33 187.06 -3.58
N SER A 589 -109.20 187.23 -4.91
CA SER A 589 -109.98 186.48 -5.90
C SER A 589 -109.70 184.98 -5.84
N ASN A 590 -108.43 184.58 -5.68
CA ASN A 590 -108.05 183.18 -5.49
C ASN A 590 -108.53 182.61 -4.14
N SER A 591 -108.60 183.44 -3.10
CA SER A 591 -109.11 183.03 -1.79
C SER A 591 -110.64 182.87 -1.78
N LEU A 592 -111.36 183.72 -2.51
CA LEU A 592 -112.80 183.57 -2.77
C LEU A 592 -113.12 182.34 -3.63
N ALA A 593 -112.27 182.00 -4.60
CA ALA A 593 -112.40 180.75 -5.37
C ALA A 593 -112.28 179.51 -4.47
N ARG A 594 -111.36 179.52 -3.50
CA ARG A 594 -111.20 178.42 -2.51
C ARG A 594 -112.32 178.32 -1.49
N LEU A 595 -113.05 179.41 -1.22
CA LEU A 595 -114.25 179.39 -0.36
C LEU A 595 -115.48 178.87 -1.13
N LYS A 596 -115.61 179.18 -2.42
CA LYS A 596 -116.67 178.62 -3.29
C LYS A 596 -116.54 177.11 -3.52
N ASP A 597 -115.31 176.60 -3.70
CA ASP A 597 -115.04 175.15 -3.85
C ASP A 597 -115.29 174.33 -2.55
N ARG A 598 -115.45 175.00 -1.40
CA ARG A 598 -115.82 174.37 -0.12
C ARG A 598 -117.30 174.56 0.24
N GLU A 599 -117.96 175.63 -0.23
CA GLU A 599 -119.41 175.83 -0.10
C GLU A 599 -120.25 174.88 -1.00
N GLU A 600 -119.67 174.27 -2.05
CA GLU A 600 -120.31 173.20 -2.84
C GLU A 600 -120.11 171.78 -2.27
N LYS A 601 -119.38 171.63 -1.14
CA LYS A 601 -119.17 170.33 -0.45
C LYS A 601 -119.99 170.17 0.84
N GLN A 602 -121.12 170.88 0.96
CA GLN A 602 -122.02 170.76 2.11
C GLN A 602 -123.52 170.99 1.78
N ARG A 603 -124.12 170.14 0.94
CA ARG A 603 -125.53 169.64 1.01
C ARG A 603 -125.81 168.61 -0.10
N SER A 604 -126.25 167.40 0.29
CA SER A 604 -126.55 166.17 -0.50
C SER A 604 -125.33 165.26 -0.80
N SER A 605 -125.27 163.98 -0.46
CA SER A 605 -126.10 163.04 0.34
C SER A 605 -125.14 161.90 0.75
N ASP A 606 -125.13 161.44 2.00
CA ASP A 606 -125.84 160.26 2.50
C ASP A 606 -125.53 158.93 1.75
N SER A 607 -125.11 157.92 2.53
CA SER A 607 -124.82 156.50 2.20
C SER A 607 -123.46 156.10 1.57
N GLY A 608 -122.92 154.96 2.05
CA GLY A 608 -121.88 154.14 1.41
C GLY A 608 -120.46 154.37 1.94
N ILE A 609 -119.98 153.67 2.98
CA ILE A 609 -119.36 152.31 2.99
C ILE A 609 -118.00 152.26 2.25
N VAL A 610 -117.06 151.50 2.85
CA VAL A 610 -115.72 151.06 2.38
C VAL A 610 -114.59 151.98 2.89
N GLU A 611 -113.89 151.73 4.01
CA GLU A 611 -113.10 150.54 4.41
C GLU A 611 -111.95 150.24 3.45
N MET A 612 -110.70 150.44 3.88
CA MET A 612 -109.64 149.44 3.79
C MET A 612 -108.35 150.09 4.34
N ASP A 613 -107.76 149.63 5.44
CA ASP A 613 -107.02 148.35 5.58
C ASP A 613 -105.82 148.31 4.60
N ARG A 614 -104.62 147.84 4.94
CA ARG A 614 -104.16 146.95 6.02
C ARG A 614 -102.63 146.88 5.95
N GLU A 615 -101.94 146.70 7.08
CA GLU A 615 -101.26 145.46 7.49
C GLU A 615 -100.16 144.89 6.55
N ALA A 616 -98.99 144.73 7.18
CA ALA A 616 -98.34 143.44 7.43
C ALA A 616 -97.75 142.60 6.27
N VAL A 617 -96.50 142.17 6.54
CA VAL A 617 -96.05 140.77 6.53
C VAL A 617 -95.75 140.09 5.17
N ALA A 618 -94.65 139.33 5.24
CA ALA A 618 -94.41 138.04 4.58
C ALA A 618 -93.81 137.96 3.17
N MET A 619 -92.89 136.98 3.12
CA MET A 619 -92.59 136.05 2.02
C MET A 619 -91.81 136.68 0.87
N GLY A 620 -90.52 136.33 0.70
CA GLY A 620 -90.12 135.00 0.19
C GLY A 620 -90.07 135.06 -1.35
N PRO A 621 -89.64 134.01 -2.08
CA PRO A 621 -89.33 132.68 -1.55
C PRO A 621 -88.16 131.94 -2.25
N LEU A 622 -87.85 130.74 -1.71
CA LEU A 622 -87.54 129.46 -2.38
C LEU A 622 -86.39 129.42 -3.42
N ASP A 623 -85.54 128.41 -3.52
CA ASP A 623 -85.51 127.00 -3.14
C ASP A 623 -84.00 126.60 -3.24
N SER A 624 -83.43 125.58 -2.60
CA SER A 624 -83.94 124.26 -2.28
C SER A 624 -83.08 123.62 -1.19
N SER A 625 -83.76 123.04 -0.21
CA SER A 625 -83.30 122.14 0.85
C SER A 625 -83.13 120.69 0.29
N PRO A 626 -83.26 119.60 1.08
CA PRO A 626 -82.41 119.09 2.18
C PRO A 626 -82.19 117.55 2.10
N THR A 627 -81.50 116.97 3.10
CA THR A 627 -81.89 115.76 3.90
C THR A 627 -80.72 115.39 4.83
N SER A 628 -80.73 115.64 6.15
CA SER A 628 -81.34 114.91 7.29
C SER A 628 -80.92 113.43 7.44
N SER A 629 -80.05 113.12 8.41
CA SER A 629 -80.36 112.38 9.67
C SER A 629 -79.96 110.87 9.64
N PRO A 630 -80.00 110.08 10.74
CA PRO A 630 -79.42 110.25 12.09
C PRO A 630 -78.79 108.92 12.64
N THR A 631 -78.69 108.82 14.00
CA THR A 631 -78.67 107.63 14.89
C THR A 631 -77.35 106.95 15.34
N SER A 632 -76.91 107.31 16.57
CA SER A 632 -76.84 106.50 17.82
C SER A 632 -76.18 105.07 17.86
N PRO A 633 -76.12 104.34 19.01
CA PRO A 633 -74.99 104.28 19.96
C PRO A 633 -74.60 102.80 20.36
N SER A 634 -73.96 102.61 21.53
CA SER A 634 -73.90 101.36 22.38
C SER A 634 -72.69 100.44 22.15
N SER A 635 -72.14 99.60 23.05
CA SER A 635 -72.24 99.33 24.50
C SER A 635 -71.52 97.99 24.79
N ILE A 636 -70.97 97.83 26.01
CA ILE A 636 -71.03 96.62 26.88
C ILE A 636 -70.08 95.41 26.62
N LEU A 637 -69.19 95.22 27.61
CA LEU A 637 -68.90 94.00 28.41
C LEU A 637 -69.51 92.65 27.99
N HIS A 638 -68.70 91.58 27.99
CA HIS A 638 -69.08 90.33 28.68
C HIS A 638 -67.89 89.41 29.01
N HIS A 639 -67.74 89.10 30.30
CA HIS A 639 -67.15 87.88 30.84
C HIS A 639 -67.95 86.65 30.41
N GLN A 640 -67.32 85.49 30.15
CA GLN A 640 -67.79 84.23 30.74
C GLN A 640 -66.75 83.11 30.71
N THR A 641 -66.38 82.74 31.93
CA THR A 641 -65.97 81.44 32.46
C THR A 641 -66.68 80.24 31.82
N LEU A 642 -65.98 79.11 31.66
CA LEU A 642 -66.47 77.80 32.13
C LEU A 642 -65.33 76.78 32.29
N CYS A 643 -65.44 76.03 33.39
CA CYS A 643 -64.53 75.06 33.97
C CYS A 643 -64.61 73.66 33.32
N LEU A 644 -63.76 72.76 33.85
CA LEU A 644 -63.78 71.27 33.91
C LEU A 644 -62.54 70.67 33.23
N SER A 645 -61.81 69.68 33.76
CA SER A 645 -61.83 68.93 35.02
C SER A 645 -60.61 68.00 35.00
N LEU A 646 -59.94 67.83 36.15
CA LEU A 646 -58.92 66.79 36.35
C LEU A 646 -59.51 65.38 36.18
N HIS A 647 -58.75 64.49 35.55
CA HIS A 647 -58.87 63.05 35.81
C HIS A 647 -57.50 62.38 35.95
N GLN A 648 -57.41 61.56 36.99
CA GLN A 648 -56.27 60.77 37.45
C GLN A 648 -55.91 59.68 36.45
N ASP A 649 -54.62 59.55 36.09
CA ASP A 649 -54.08 58.27 35.62
C ASP A 649 -52.54 58.19 35.77
N VAL A 650 -52.04 58.22 37.00
CA VAL A 650 -50.59 58.15 37.29
C VAL A 650 -50.20 56.96 38.18
N GLU A 651 -51.16 56.24 38.78
CA GLU A 651 -50.83 55.09 39.65
C GLU A 651 -50.73 53.74 38.90
N GLU A 652 -51.35 53.60 37.72
CA GLU A 652 -51.39 52.30 37.02
C GLU A 652 -50.13 52.00 36.17
N ARG A 653 -49.37 53.04 35.78
CA ARG A 653 -48.10 52.88 35.06
C ARG A 653 -46.90 52.54 35.96
N TYR A 654 -46.96 52.87 37.25
CA TYR A 654 -45.83 52.63 38.16
C TYR A 654 -45.80 51.21 38.75
N MET A 655 -46.94 50.51 38.79
CA MET A 655 -47.03 49.11 39.25
C MET A 655 -46.53 48.11 38.21
N ASN A 656 -46.72 48.37 36.91
CA ASN A 656 -46.31 47.46 35.84
C ASN A 656 -44.78 47.34 35.66
N ILE A 657 -43.99 48.33 36.11
CA ILE A 657 -42.53 48.30 35.99
C ILE A 657 -41.87 47.46 37.10
N ARG A 658 -42.49 47.36 38.29
CA ARG A 658 -41.94 46.56 39.41
C ARG A 658 -42.18 45.06 39.28
N GLN A 659 -43.14 44.63 38.48
CA GLN A 659 -43.49 43.20 38.34
C GLN A 659 -42.62 42.47 37.30
N VAL A 660 -42.10 43.17 36.30
CA VAL A 660 -41.17 42.62 35.30
C VAL A 660 -39.75 42.41 35.85
N ALA A 661 -39.34 43.18 36.87
CA ALA A 661 -38.01 43.07 37.48
C ALA A 661 -37.85 41.85 38.42
N ARG A 662 -38.94 41.26 38.94
CA ARG A 662 -38.85 40.09 39.85
C ARG A 662 -38.80 38.74 39.15
N ILE A 663 -39.14 38.66 37.85
CA ILE A 663 -39.21 37.38 37.12
C ILE A 663 -37.82 36.91 36.63
N ARG A 664 -36.77 37.77 36.63
CA ARG A 664 -35.41 37.38 36.20
C ARG A 664 -34.45 36.93 37.31
N SER A 665 -34.86 36.87 38.58
CA SER A 665 -33.97 36.49 39.70
C SER A 665 -34.24 35.10 40.31
N ALA A 666 -35.14 34.30 39.73
CA ALA A 666 -35.44 32.95 40.19
C ALA A 666 -35.03 31.90 39.13
N GLY A 667 -33.76 31.93 38.73
CA GLY A 667 -33.13 30.95 37.83
C GLY A 667 -32.00 30.25 38.56
N THR A 668 -32.39 29.31 39.41
CA THR A 668 -31.55 28.56 40.33
C THR A 668 -30.46 27.76 39.62
N ARG A 669 -29.24 27.89 40.15
CA ARG A 669 -28.20 26.85 40.23
C ARG A 669 -28.75 25.42 40.04
N ARG A 670 -28.22 24.69 39.04
CA ARG A 670 -28.04 23.23 39.13
C ARG A 670 -26.68 22.79 38.56
N ARG A 671 -26.09 21.88 39.33
CA ARG A 671 -24.78 21.22 39.34
C ARG A 671 -24.44 20.34 38.12
N ARG A 672 -23.11 20.13 37.95
CA ARG A 672 -22.34 18.97 37.42
C ARG A 672 -22.42 18.78 35.89
N LYS A 673 -21.33 18.56 35.14
CA LYS A 673 -20.06 17.84 35.39
C LYS A 673 -18.87 18.64 34.89
#